data_AF-A0A915NNY5-F1
#
_entry.id   AF-A0A915NNY5-F1
#
_cell.length_a   1.000
_cell.length_b   1.000
_cell.length_c   1.000
_cell.angle_alpha   90.00
_cell.angle_beta   90.00
_cell.angle_gamma   90.00
#
_symmetry.space_group_name_H-M   'P 1'
#
loop_
_entity.id
_entity.type
_entity.pdbx_description
1 polymer ?
#
loop_
_entity_poly.entity_id
_entity_poly.type
_entity_poly.pdbx_seq_one_letter_code
_entity_poly.pdbx_strand_id
1 'polypeptide(L)'
;MPLYSTGSTQAWYSPKQALCIALTFAIVDLLVNIFGLAWNGKFFTFDNLQHWFDFSHYTFTNNPIDFLAVAILRICILLGGAAGVYCNPKGGAEACATLSNFTFALVLVIVAFSPIKLLAFYEHEDLKFAVGDWILMIWCILAALFVQAIWVSVFARVREVIFVGRQRLFSNEDEQYFSELQRKESEVADQKRETFVMLFRLLGYMAKEWPFYSVAFIFLFFYSLSRVFVPYFTGQVVGAVFGAEASYEHLFNYARIDRRIRGDLFSSFVKQEIGFFDANKTGEICSRINADCQTMSNTLALYMNVFCRNMTMLVGSLIFMFLLSWRLTVVTFTAVPIIFLISKVFGVYYDQIAEESQNSVAKANDVAEEVLSAIRTVKSFACERFESLRFLSYLNVTLSIGARKATAHVGFLLTTEFLQMGILTMVLFYGGHLVIQGKIDSGLLVSFMLYQFQLGENLRELGEVWNGLMQAVGASRKVFELIDRQPEVLNDGHVALDDRIARMEGRIEFRNVHFHYPTRPNVPVLKGLSFTVEPGQIVALVGPSGGGKSSCIALLEHFYEPESGEVLLDGVPVRDYDHKFLHTKVSLVGQEPVLYARSVRENIAYGSKATYEEVQRASKHANAHGFITEAQEGYETDVGEKGGQMSGGQKQRIAIARALVREPVVLLLDEATSALDSESEHLVQEAIQRNLRGRTVLLIAHRLSTVENADKIVVISGGRVVQEGVHKALIAEEGLYKQLVQRQMLGGELSEDFTAPKHTHGGRTPRARSARRVPRSTSPSQQSTVQSFLGSSMASSYL
;
A
#
# COMPACT_ATOMS: atom_id res chain seq x y z
N MET A 1 24.30 12.67 35.19
CA MET A 1 25.19 12.41 34.03
C MET A 1 24.32 12.08 32.83
N PRO A 2 24.10 13.02 31.91
CA PRO A 2 23.75 12.64 30.54
C PRO A 2 24.52 13.47 29.50
N LEU A 3 25.17 12.78 28.56
CA LEU A 3 25.50 13.32 27.25
C LEU A 3 24.75 12.44 26.24
N TYR A 4 23.48 12.77 26.03
CA TYR A 4 22.79 12.36 24.81
C TYR A 4 23.36 13.21 23.68
N SER A 5 24.05 12.56 22.76
CA SER A 5 24.53 13.12 21.51
C SER A 5 23.34 13.60 20.68
N THR A 6 23.11 14.91 20.67
CA THR A 6 22.34 15.56 19.61
C THR A 6 23.04 15.26 18.29
N GLY A 7 22.37 14.52 17.41
CA GLY A 7 22.81 14.31 16.03
C GLY A 7 23.09 15.66 15.39
N SER A 8 24.37 15.94 15.17
CA SER A 8 24.82 17.16 14.53
C SER A 8 24.26 17.23 13.12
N THR A 9 23.48 18.27 12.85
CA THR A 9 23.17 18.78 11.52
C THR A 9 24.46 18.99 10.72
N GLN A 10 24.91 17.98 9.97
CA GLN A 10 26.01 18.14 9.05
C GLN A 10 25.50 18.89 7.81
N ALA A 11 25.90 20.16 7.67
CA ALA A 11 25.94 20.81 6.38
C ALA A 11 26.91 20.02 5.49
N TRP A 12 26.45 19.50 4.35
CA TRP A 12 27.29 18.66 3.48
C TRP A 12 28.38 19.49 2.79
N TYR A 13 28.09 20.76 2.46
CA TYR A 13 29.04 21.70 1.88
C TYR A 13 28.78 23.14 2.37
N SER A 14 29.85 23.85 2.74
CA SER A 14 29.82 25.30 3.00
C SER A 14 29.83 26.09 1.68
N PRO A 15 29.35 27.36 1.66
CA PRO A 15 29.39 28.19 0.44
C PRO A 15 30.80 28.34 -0.14
N LYS A 16 31.82 28.40 0.73
CA LYS A 16 33.23 28.42 0.31
C LYS A 16 33.67 27.12 -0.33
N GLN A 17 33.26 25.96 0.21
CA GLN A 17 33.54 24.66 -0.41
C GLN A 17 32.83 24.52 -1.75
N ALA A 18 31.58 24.94 -1.86
CA ALA A 18 30.84 24.92 -3.13
C ALA A 18 31.48 25.81 -4.20
N LEU A 19 31.90 27.03 -3.83
CA LEU A 19 32.66 27.91 -4.71
C LEU A 19 34.00 27.30 -5.12
N CYS A 20 34.70 26.66 -4.18
CA CYS A 20 35.98 25.98 -4.45
C CYS A 20 35.80 24.81 -5.43
N ILE A 21 34.77 23.98 -5.23
CA ILE A 21 34.44 22.86 -6.13
C ILE A 21 34.11 23.40 -7.53
N ALA A 22 33.29 24.45 -7.61
CA ALA A 22 32.92 25.08 -8.88
C ALA A 22 34.13 25.66 -9.62
N LEU A 23 35.00 26.40 -8.93
CA LEU A 23 36.23 26.97 -9.50
C LEU A 23 37.19 25.87 -9.95
N THR A 24 37.39 24.83 -9.14
CA THR A 24 38.27 23.70 -9.47
C THR A 24 37.76 23.00 -10.72
N PHE A 25 36.47 22.69 -10.79
CA PHE A 25 35.89 22.05 -11.96
C PHE A 25 35.93 22.95 -13.19
N ALA A 26 35.68 24.26 -13.06
CA ALA A 26 35.78 25.22 -14.17
C ALA A 26 37.20 25.29 -14.74
N ILE A 27 38.23 25.25 -13.88
CA ILE A 27 39.63 25.19 -14.31
C ILE A 27 39.90 23.89 -15.05
N VAL A 28 39.46 22.74 -14.51
CA VAL A 28 39.63 21.44 -15.17
C VAL A 28 38.92 21.41 -16.53
N ASP A 29 37.66 21.87 -16.61
CA ASP A 29 36.91 21.92 -17.86
C ASP A 29 37.63 22.77 -18.92
N LEU A 30 38.12 23.96 -18.52
CA LEU A 30 38.89 24.82 -19.41
C LEU A 30 40.20 24.16 -19.87
N LEU A 31 40.96 23.57 -18.95
CA LEU A 31 42.25 22.92 -19.26
C LEU A 31 42.08 21.74 -20.21
N VAL A 32 41.06 20.89 -20.01
CA VAL A 32 40.81 19.75 -20.90
C VAL A 32 40.39 20.22 -22.30
N ASN A 33 39.60 21.29 -22.41
CA ASN A 33 39.24 21.86 -23.72
C ASN A 33 40.46 22.50 -24.43
N ILE A 34 41.30 23.25 -23.72
CA ILE A 34 42.55 23.81 -24.28
C ILE A 34 43.50 22.68 -24.71
N PHE A 35 43.61 21.63 -23.90
CA PHE A 35 44.43 20.46 -24.21
C PHE A 35 43.91 19.72 -25.45
N GLY A 36 42.60 19.52 -25.55
CA GLY A 36 41.96 18.94 -26.73
C GLY A 36 42.24 19.76 -28.00
N LEU A 37 42.13 21.10 -27.92
CA LEU A 37 42.42 21.99 -29.05
C LEU A 37 43.90 21.99 -29.48
N ALA A 38 44.82 21.90 -28.52
CA ALA A 38 46.26 21.82 -28.79
C ALA A 38 46.68 20.47 -29.39
N TRP A 39 45.93 19.40 -29.11
CA TRP A 39 46.17 18.06 -29.64
C TRP A 39 45.49 17.84 -31.00
N ASN A 40 45.86 18.66 -31.98
CA ASN A 40 45.42 18.50 -33.36
C ASN A 40 46.57 17.91 -34.22
N GLY A 41 46.46 16.63 -34.61
CA GLY A 41 47.48 15.88 -35.37
C GLY A 41 48.15 14.74 -34.59
N LYS A 42 49.36 14.33 -35.03
CA LYS A 42 50.13 13.23 -34.39
C LYS A 42 50.79 13.62 -33.06
N PHE A 43 51.03 14.92 -32.85
CA PHE A 43 51.74 15.43 -31.68
C PHE A 43 51.00 16.63 -31.09
N PHE A 44 51.11 16.79 -29.77
CA PHE A 44 50.61 17.95 -29.03
C PHE A 44 51.47 19.18 -29.31
N THR A 45 50.88 20.29 -29.78
CA THR A 45 51.61 21.55 -29.98
C THR A 45 50.73 22.76 -29.66
N PHE A 46 51.30 23.80 -29.05
CA PHE A 46 50.56 25.04 -28.72
C PHE A 46 50.34 25.94 -29.94
N ASP A 47 51.12 25.79 -31.00
CA ASP A 47 50.94 26.55 -32.26
C ASP A 47 49.57 26.26 -32.90
N ASN A 48 49.04 25.05 -32.70
CA ASN A 48 47.70 24.67 -33.12
C ASN A 48 46.59 25.54 -32.50
N LEU A 49 46.76 26.03 -31.26
CA LEU A 49 45.77 26.90 -30.64
C LEU A 49 45.67 28.23 -31.39
N GLN A 50 46.81 28.85 -31.74
CA GLN A 50 46.80 30.12 -32.45
C GLN A 50 46.08 30.04 -33.79
N HIS A 51 46.20 28.90 -34.49
CA HIS A 51 45.47 28.63 -35.72
C HIS A 51 43.95 28.61 -35.51
N TRP A 52 43.45 28.00 -34.42
CA TRP A 52 42.01 27.90 -34.19
C TRP A 52 41.34 29.21 -33.78
N PHE A 53 42.10 30.14 -33.21
CA PHE A 53 41.66 31.49 -32.85
C PHE A 53 41.70 32.50 -34.01
N ASP A 54 42.14 32.10 -35.21
CA ASP A 54 42.01 32.93 -36.41
C ASP A 54 40.61 32.81 -37.00
N PHE A 55 39.76 33.79 -36.69
CA PHE A 55 38.36 33.80 -37.10
C PHE A 55 38.13 34.24 -38.56
N SER A 56 39.18 34.65 -39.28
CA SER A 56 39.05 35.15 -40.66
C SER A 56 38.46 34.11 -41.63
N HIS A 57 38.64 32.82 -41.36
CA HIS A 57 38.12 31.70 -42.14
C HIS A 57 37.33 30.68 -41.28
N TYR A 58 36.63 31.15 -40.25
CA TYR A 58 35.83 30.28 -39.40
C TYR A 58 34.66 29.63 -40.17
N THR A 59 34.58 28.30 -40.12
CA THR A 59 33.41 27.52 -40.53
C THR A 59 33.02 26.53 -39.42
N PHE A 60 31.72 26.40 -39.17
CA PHE A 60 31.18 25.44 -38.20
C PHE A 60 31.55 23.98 -38.53
N THR A 61 31.80 23.67 -39.79
CA THR A 61 32.16 22.32 -40.24
C THR A 61 33.61 21.94 -40.00
N ASN A 62 34.53 22.89 -39.75
CA ASN A 62 35.97 22.57 -39.63
C ASN A 62 36.62 23.03 -38.33
N ASN A 63 36.09 24.05 -37.66
CA ASN A 63 36.77 24.63 -36.50
C ASN A 63 36.27 24.03 -35.17
N PRO A 64 37.13 23.39 -34.34
CA PRO A 64 36.78 22.85 -33.04
C PRO A 64 36.62 23.87 -31.92
N ILE A 65 36.88 25.15 -32.17
CA ILE A 65 36.76 26.22 -31.18
C ILE A 65 35.36 26.32 -30.55
N ASP A 66 34.32 25.83 -31.22
CA ASP A 66 32.96 25.80 -30.65
C ASP A 66 32.85 24.97 -29.37
N PHE A 67 33.67 23.91 -29.21
CA PHE A 67 33.70 23.17 -27.95
C PHE A 67 34.18 24.04 -26.79
N LEU A 68 35.12 24.97 -27.06
CA LEU A 68 35.56 25.95 -26.06
C LEU A 68 34.46 26.98 -25.78
N ALA A 69 33.70 27.42 -26.78
CA ALA A 69 32.56 28.31 -26.58
C ALA A 69 31.48 27.65 -25.68
N VAL A 70 31.17 26.38 -25.93
CA VAL A 70 30.24 25.59 -25.10
C VAL A 70 30.83 25.34 -23.70
N ALA A 71 32.14 25.14 -23.57
CA ALA A 71 32.80 25.06 -22.27
C ALA A 71 32.69 26.37 -21.47
N ILE A 72 32.89 27.52 -22.12
CA ILE A 72 32.71 28.83 -21.49
C ILE A 72 31.26 29.00 -21.01
N LEU A 73 30.27 28.60 -21.83
CA LEU A 73 28.86 28.63 -21.43
C LEU A 73 28.61 27.75 -20.19
N ARG A 74 29.14 26.52 -20.16
CA ARG A 74 29.05 25.62 -18.99
C ARG A 74 29.68 26.24 -17.74
N ILE A 75 30.87 26.83 -17.88
CA ILE A 75 31.57 27.50 -16.79
C ILE A 75 30.77 28.69 -16.28
N CYS A 76 30.17 29.49 -17.16
CA CYS A 76 29.30 30.61 -16.77
C CYS A 76 28.09 30.14 -15.96
N ILE A 77 27.45 29.04 -16.38
CA ILE A 77 26.35 28.43 -15.64
C ILE A 77 26.83 28.00 -14.24
N LEU A 78 27.92 27.24 -14.18
CA LEU A 78 28.47 26.71 -12.94
C LEU A 78 28.88 27.82 -11.97
N LEU A 79 29.59 28.84 -12.45
CA LEU A 79 30.01 29.99 -11.65
C LEU A 79 28.82 30.87 -11.25
N GLY A 80 27.81 31.00 -12.11
CA GLY A 80 26.55 31.68 -11.77
C GLY A 80 25.84 31.01 -10.60
N GLY A 81 25.75 29.67 -10.61
CA GLY A 81 25.23 28.90 -9.48
C GLY A 81 26.06 29.08 -8.20
N ALA A 82 27.38 28.97 -8.31
CA ALA A 82 28.28 29.15 -7.17
C ALA A 82 28.22 30.57 -6.58
N ALA A 83 28.18 31.60 -7.42
CA ALA A 83 28.03 32.99 -7.01
C ALA A 83 26.65 33.24 -6.39
N GLY A 84 25.58 32.66 -6.94
CA GLY A 84 24.23 32.74 -6.39
C GLY A 84 24.15 32.19 -4.96
N VAL A 85 24.80 31.05 -4.72
CA VAL A 85 24.89 30.45 -3.39
C VAL A 85 25.83 31.22 -2.45
N TYR A 86 26.95 31.72 -2.95
CA TYR A 86 27.94 32.46 -2.14
C TYR A 86 27.45 33.86 -1.73
N CYS A 87 26.81 34.60 -2.64
CA CYS A 87 26.34 35.96 -2.43
C CYS A 87 25.00 36.02 -1.68
N ASN A 88 24.19 34.96 -1.74
CA ASN A 88 22.91 34.87 -1.03
C ASN A 88 22.83 33.60 -0.16
N PRO A 89 23.42 33.60 1.05
CA PRO A 89 23.44 32.42 1.93
C PRO A 89 22.07 32.01 2.44
N LYS A 90 21.07 32.92 2.44
CA LYS A 90 19.73 32.68 2.99
C LYS A 90 18.78 32.00 1.99
N GLY A 91 18.91 32.28 0.68
CA GLY A 91 18.00 31.77 -0.35
C GLY A 91 18.66 31.30 -1.65
N GLY A 92 20.00 31.36 -1.76
CA GLY A 92 20.73 30.97 -2.98
C GLY A 92 20.60 29.49 -3.31
N ALA A 93 20.64 28.60 -2.30
CA ALA A 93 20.44 27.17 -2.50
C ALA A 93 19.01 26.84 -2.97
N GLU A 94 18.00 27.53 -2.45
CA GLU A 94 16.60 27.38 -2.85
C GLU A 94 16.39 27.82 -4.31
N ALA A 95 16.93 28.98 -4.69
CA ALA A 95 16.90 29.45 -6.07
C ALA A 95 17.59 28.45 -7.02
N CYS A 96 18.74 27.88 -6.63
CA CYS A 96 19.40 26.83 -7.39
C CYS A 96 18.55 25.55 -7.50
N ALA A 97 17.81 25.17 -6.46
CA ALA A 97 16.90 24.02 -6.49
C ALA A 97 15.74 24.27 -7.46
N THR A 98 15.10 25.44 -7.44
CA THR A 98 14.04 25.82 -8.38
C THR A 98 14.55 25.83 -9.83
N LEU A 99 15.76 26.34 -10.04
CA LEU A 99 16.42 26.39 -11.36
C LEU A 99 16.99 25.04 -11.81
N SER A 100 16.96 23.99 -10.99
CA SER A 100 17.57 22.71 -11.34
C SER A 100 16.96 22.08 -12.59
N ASN A 101 15.66 22.26 -12.84
CA ASN A 101 15.02 21.74 -14.05
C ASN A 101 15.41 22.52 -15.30
N PHE A 102 15.57 23.84 -15.19
CA PHE A 102 16.06 24.69 -16.28
C PHE A 102 17.52 24.38 -16.63
N THR A 103 18.37 24.26 -15.60
CA THR A 103 19.79 23.93 -15.78
C THR A 103 19.96 22.55 -16.42
N PHE A 104 19.14 21.59 -16.00
CA PHE A 104 19.09 20.26 -16.60
C PHE A 104 18.72 20.28 -18.08
N ALA A 105 17.72 21.08 -18.46
CA ALA A 105 17.34 21.26 -19.86
C ALA A 105 18.50 21.84 -20.69
N LEU A 106 19.22 22.83 -20.14
CA LEU A 106 20.35 23.47 -20.80
C LEU A 106 21.54 22.49 -20.97
N VAL A 107 21.81 21.67 -19.95
CA VAL A 107 22.79 20.58 -20.02
C VAL A 107 22.43 19.57 -21.10
N LEU A 108 21.16 19.21 -21.25
CA LEU A 108 20.71 18.29 -22.30
C LEU A 108 20.93 18.85 -23.71
N VAL A 109 20.70 20.15 -23.90
CA VAL A 109 21.02 20.84 -25.17
C VAL A 109 22.53 20.80 -25.45
N ILE A 110 23.35 21.01 -24.42
CA ILE A 110 24.82 20.92 -24.54
C ILE A 110 25.27 19.50 -24.88
N VAL A 111 24.64 18.47 -24.32
CA VAL A 111 24.91 17.07 -24.67
C VAL A 111 24.56 16.79 -26.13
N ALA A 112 23.46 17.37 -26.64
CA ALA A 112 23.07 17.25 -28.05
C ALA A 112 24.04 17.97 -29.02
N PHE A 113 24.81 18.96 -28.55
CA PHE A 113 25.80 19.66 -29.37
C PHE A 113 26.93 18.75 -29.86
N SER A 114 27.44 17.86 -29.00
CA SER A 114 28.56 16.96 -29.35
C SER A 114 28.30 16.07 -30.57
N PRO A 115 27.17 15.35 -30.68
CA PRO A 115 26.86 14.56 -31.88
C PRO A 115 26.63 15.43 -33.13
N ILE A 116 26.03 16.61 -33.00
CA ILE A 116 25.87 17.56 -34.13
C ILE A 116 27.23 17.99 -34.66
N LYS A 117 28.16 18.34 -33.77
CA LYS A 117 29.49 18.81 -34.15
C LYS A 117 30.34 17.70 -34.79
N LEU A 118 30.20 16.46 -34.31
CA LEU A 118 30.80 15.28 -34.94
C LEU A 118 30.34 15.11 -36.39
N LEU A 119 29.04 15.29 -36.66
CA LEU A 119 28.49 15.20 -38.01
C LEU A 119 29.04 16.32 -38.91
N ALA A 120 29.17 17.54 -38.36
CA ALA A 120 29.69 18.70 -39.09
C ALA A 120 31.16 18.51 -39.52
N PHE A 121 32.02 17.98 -38.64
CA PHE A 121 33.42 17.66 -38.98
C PHE A 121 33.55 16.61 -40.08
N TYR A 122 32.58 15.71 -40.17
CA TYR A 122 32.63 14.62 -41.14
C TYR A 122 32.23 15.05 -42.57
N GLU A 123 31.60 16.22 -42.75
CA GLU A 123 31.22 16.69 -44.10
C GLU A 123 32.45 16.97 -45.00
N HIS A 124 33.63 17.21 -44.42
CA HIS A 124 34.87 17.36 -45.16
C HIS A 124 35.69 16.05 -45.16
N GLU A 125 35.81 15.41 -46.33
CA GLU A 125 36.47 14.10 -46.49
C GLU A 125 37.98 14.12 -46.18
N ASP A 126 38.61 15.29 -46.20
CA ASP A 126 40.05 15.48 -45.94
C ASP A 126 40.40 15.61 -44.44
N LEU A 127 39.42 15.80 -43.56
CA LEU A 127 39.63 15.93 -42.12
C LEU A 127 39.71 14.55 -41.45
N LYS A 128 40.92 14.13 -41.10
CA LYS A 128 41.13 13.00 -40.18
C LYS A 128 40.94 13.49 -38.75
N PHE A 129 39.94 12.95 -38.04
CA PHE A 129 39.75 13.23 -36.62
C PHE A 129 41.05 13.06 -35.84
N ALA A 130 41.51 14.13 -35.20
CA ALA A 130 42.63 14.08 -34.31
C ALA A 130 42.19 13.47 -32.96
N VAL A 131 43.16 13.02 -32.17
CA VAL A 131 42.91 12.56 -30.80
C VAL A 131 42.25 13.67 -29.97
N GLY A 132 42.61 14.94 -30.22
CA GLY A 132 42.00 16.12 -29.61
C GLY A 132 40.50 16.24 -29.84
N ASP A 133 40.01 15.97 -31.05
CA ASP A 133 38.58 16.09 -31.39
C ASP A 133 37.74 15.08 -30.60
N TRP A 134 38.24 13.84 -30.45
CA TRP A 134 37.61 12.82 -29.63
C TRP A 134 37.58 13.19 -28.15
N ILE A 135 38.69 13.75 -27.64
CA ILE A 135 38.76 14.25 -26.26
C ILE A 135 37.70 15.34 -26.05
N LEU A 136 37.62 16.33 -26.95
CA LEU A 136 36.66 17.42 -26.85
C LEU A 136 35.20 16.94 -26.84
N MET A 137 34.85 16.00 -27.72
CA MET A 137 33.50 15.44 -27.78
C MET A 137 33.11 14.65 -26.52
N ILE A 138 33.93 13.66 -26.14
CA ILE A 138 33.64 12.81 -24.99
C ILE A 138 33.60 13.67 -23.71
N TRP A 139 34.56 14.58 -23.58
CA TRP A 139 34.61 15.49 -22.44
C TRP A 139 33.43 16.44 -22.41
N CYS A 140 32.94 16.95 -23.55
CA CYS A 140 31.76 17.82 -23.57
C CYS A 140 30.54 17.15 -22.93
N ILE A 141 30.29 15.88 -23.26
CA ILE A 141 29.19 15.10 -22.68
C ILE A 141 29.43 14.87 -21.19
N LEU A 142 30.60 14.38 -20.80
CA LEU A 142 30.93 14.10 -19.40
C LEU A 142 30.88 15.38 -18.54
N ALA A 143 31.46 16.48 -19.02
CA ALA A 143 31.49 17.75 -18.32
C ALA A 143 30.08 18.32 -18.12
N ALA A 144 29.21 18.19 -19.12
CA ALA A 144 27.81 18.61 -19.00
C ALA A 144 27.07 17.78 -17.91
N LEU A 145 27.29 16.46 -17.86
CA LEU A 145 26.75 15.59 -16.81
C LEU A 145 27.32 15.95 -15.42
N PHE A 146 28.60 16.29 -15.32
CA PHE A 146 29.21 16.74 -14.06
C PHE A 146 28.67 18.09 -13.61
N VAL A 147 28.44 19.06 -14.51
CA VAL A 147 27.79 20.34 -14.17
C VAL A 147 26.42 20.07 -13.56
N GLN A 148 25.63 19.18 -14.14
CA GLN A 148 24.34 18.80 -13.58
C GLN A 148 24.49 18.12 -12.21
N ALA A 149 25.46 17.21 -12.07
CA ALA A 149 25.73 16.54 -10.81
C ALA A 149 26.12 17.54 -9.72
N ILE A 150 27.02 18.49 -10.00
CA ILE A 150 27.44 19.53 -9.06
C ILE A 150 26.26 20.45 -8.71
N TRP A 151 25.42 20.81 -9.70
CA TRP A 151 24.25 21.65 -9.45
C TRP A 151 23.29 21.01 -8.43
N VAL A 152 22.96 19.73 -8.62
CA VAL A 152 22.01 19.01 -7.78
C VAL A 152 22.63 18.57 -6.45
N SER A 153 23.88 18.12 -6.46
CA SER A 153 24.53 17.53 -5.27
C SER A 153 25.26 18.55 -4.39
N VAL A 154 25.69 19.68 -4.95
CA VAL A 154 26.43 20.72 -4.24
C VAL A 154 25.55 21.96 -4.09
N PHE A 155 25.21 22.66 -5.19
CA PHE A 155 24.57 23.98 -5.10
C PHE A 155 23.19 23.95 -4.45
N ALA A 156 22.34 23.02 -4.84
CA ALA A 156 21.03 22.83 -4.21
C ALA A 156 21.11 22.33 -2.75
N ARG A 157 22.31 21.97 -2.26
CA ARG A 157 22.55 21.35 -0.94
C ARG A 157 23.54 22.13 -0.04
N VAL A 158 23.98 23.31 -0.44
CA VAL A 158 24.85 24.15 0.39
C VAL A 158 24.08 24.68 1.59
N ARG A 159 24.68 24.62 2.78
CA ARG A 159 24.16 25.26 3.99
C ARG A 159 25.28 26.01 4.72
N GLU A 160 24.99 27.20 5.23
CA GLU A 160 25.90 27.97 6.07
C GLU A 160 25.34 28.03 7.50
N VAL A 161 26.09 27.61 8.52
CA VAL A 161 25.72 27.89 9.93
C VAL A 161 26.46 29.15 10.37
N ILE A 162 25.79 30.30 10.36
CA ILE A 162 26.42 31.57 10.74
C ILE A 162 26.33 31.76 12.26
N PHE A 163 27.49 31.74 12.94
CA PHE A 163 27.64 32.24 14.31
C PHE A 163 28.17 33.68 14.26
N VAL A 164 27.38 34.66 14.74
CA VAL A 164 27.85 36.03 15.01
C VAL A 164 27.53 36.34 16.46
N GLY A 165 28.57 36.43 17.32
CA GLY A 165 28.49 36.92 18.69
C GLY A 165 27.46 36.26 19.61
N ARG A 166 27.77 35.10 20.20
CA ARG A 166 27.02 34.40 21.28
C ARG A 166 25.47 34.28 21.15
N GLN A 167 24.88 34.62 20.01
CA GLN A 167 23.47 34.41 19.66
C GLN A 167 23.38 33.76 18.27
N ARG A 168 22.63 32.66 18.19
CA ARG A 168 22.29 31.98 16.93
C ARG A 168 21.35 32.90 16.13
N LEU A 169 21.67 33.11 14.84
CA LEU A 169 20.96 34.05 13.96
C LEU A 169 19.86 33.40 13.10
N PHE A 170 19.71 32.07 13.16
CA PHE A 170 18.53 31.40 12.62
C PHE A 170 17.36 31.68 13.56
N SER A 171 16.25 32.17 13.00
CA SER A 171 14.99 32.12 13.73
C SER A 171 14.64 30.64 13.99
N ASN A 172 13.94 30.33 15.07
CA ASN A 172 13.47 28.96 15.32
C ASN A 172 12.64 28.42 14.14
N GLU A 173 11.99 29.30 13.37
CA GLU A 173 11.19 28.96 12.18
C GLU A 173 12.05 28.44 11.02
N ASP A 174 13.20 29.07 10.76
CA ASP A 174 14.14 28.63 9.72
C ASP A 174 14.72 27.25 10.06
N GLU A 175 15.15 27.05 11.31
CA GLU A 175 15.73 25.78 11.78
C GLU A 175 14.70 24.63 11.69
N GLN A 176 13.43 24.94 11.99
CA GLN A 176 12.32 24.00 11.86
C GLN A 176 12.03 23.65 10.38
N TYR A 177 11.93 24.64 9.50
CA TYR A 177 11.73 24.42 8.06
C TYR A 177 12.86 23.59 7.44
N PHE A 178 14.11 23.88 7.81
CA PHE A 178 15.27 23.15 7.30
C PHE A 178 15.37 21.72 7.81
N SER A 179 14.90 21.47 9.04
CA SER A 179 14.75 20.11 9.58
C SER A 179 13.66 19.34 8.84
N GLU A 180 12.55 19.98 8.46
CA GLU A 180 11.49 19.37 7.65
C GLU A 180 11.98 19.03 6.24
N LEU A 181 12.78 19.89 5.61
CA LEU A 181 13.30 19.64 4.26
C LEU A 181 14.29 18.47 4.25
N GLN A 182 15.18 18.40 5.25
CA GLN A 182 16.11 17.28 5.42
C GLN A 182 15.37 15.98 5.70
N ARG A 183 14.33 16.05 6.53
CA ARG A 183 13.46 14.92 6.82
C ARG A 183 12.76 14.41 5.56
N LYS A 184 12.22 15.32 4.73
CA LYS A 184 11.64 14.98 3.42
C LYS A 184 12.66 14.34 2.48
N GLU A 185 13.89 14.85 2.41
CA GLU A 185 14.93 14.26 1.56
C GLU A 185 15.36 12.88 2.04
N SER A 186 15.52 12.67 3.36
CA SER A 186 15.80 11.34 3.92
C SER A 186 14.63 10.39 3.66
N GLU A 187 13.40 10.85 3.82
CA GLU A 187 12.20 10.06 3.52
C GLU A 187 12.18 9.63 2.04
N VAL A 188 12.52 10.51 1.10
CA VAL A 188 12.62 10.16 -0.33
C VAL A 188 13.75 9.16 -0.62
N ALA A 189 14.91 9.32 0.04
CA ALA A 189 16.04 8.40 -0.13
C ALA A 189 15.72 7.01 0.43
N ASP A 190 15.12 6.96 1.61
CA ASP A 190 14.65 5.72 2.26
C ASP A 190 13.56 5.07 1.42
N GLN A 191 12.60 5.84 0.90
CA GLN A 191 11.56 5.35 0.00
C GLN A 191 12.15 4.71 -1.27
N LYS A 192 13.19 5.29 -1.87
CA LYS A 192 13.89 4.71 -3.03
C LYS A 192 14.60 3.41 -2.65
N ARG A 193 15.29 3.38 -1.51
CA ARG A 193 15.96 2.17 -1.02
C ARG A 193 14.96 1.05 -0.77
N GLU A 194 13.84 1.36 -0.11
CA GLU A 194 12.72 0.45 0.06
C GLU A 194 12.18 -0.06 -1.27
N THR A 195 11.97 0.81 -2.26
CA THR A 195 11.50 0.40 -3.59
C THR A 195 12.40 -0.67 -4.21
N PHE A 196 13.73 -0.50 -4.14
CA PHE A 196 14.67 -1.52 -4.64
C PHE A 196 14.61 -2.81 -3.81
N VAL A 197 14.56 -2.72 -2.48
CA VAL A 197 14.43 -3.90 -1.61
C VAL A 197 13.16 -4.67 -1.92
N MET A 198 12.02 -3.98 -2.07
CA MET A 198 10.74 -4.57 -2.42
C MET A 198 10.78 -5.22 -3.81
N LEU A 199 11.40 -4.57 -4.79
CA LEU A 199 11.59 -5.13 -6.13
C LEU A 199 12.40 -6.43 -6.08
N PHE A 200 13.54 -6.44 -5.39
CA PHE A 200 14.35 -7.65 -5.25
C PHE A 200 13.63 -8.76 -4.48
N ARG A 201 12.82 -8.39 -3.49
CA ARG A 201 12.00 -9.35 -2.76
C ARG A 201 10.90 -9.96 -3.63
N LEU A 202 10.22 -9.15 -4.45
CA LEU A 202 9.29 -9.63 -5.47
C LEU A 202 9.99 -10.60 -6.44
N LEU A 203 11.17 -10.22 -6.95
CA LEU A 203 11.99 -11.11 -7.79
C LEU A 203 12.38 -12.41 -7.06
N GLY A 204 12.59 -12.35 -5.74
CA GLY A 204 12.84 -13.50 -4.88
C GLY A 204 11.69 -14.52 -4.88
N TYR A 205 10.43 -14.08 -5.01
CA TYR A 205 9.29 -14.98 -5.15
C TYR A 205 9.32 -15.80 -6.44
N MET A 206 10.07 -15.35 -7.46
CA MET A 206 10.27 -16.06 -8.73
C MET A 206 11.53 -16.94 -8.76
N ALA A 207 12.37 -16.90 -7.72
CA ALA A 207 13.68 -17.55 -7.74
C ALA A 207 13.59 -19.07 -8.00
N LYS A 208 12.53 -19.74 -7.53
CA LYS A 208 12.32 -21.18 -7.77
C LYS A 208 11.92 -21.48 -9.22
N GLU A 209 11.35 -20.50 -9.89
CA GLU A 209 10.83 -20.59 -11.25
C GLU A 209 11.86 -20.08 -12.30
N TRP A 210 13.02 -19.61 -11.87
CA TRP A 210 14.10 -19.12 -12.75
C TRP A 210 14.48 -20.07 -13.90
N PRO A 211 14.55 -21.41 -13.73
CA PRO A 211 14.86 -22.29 -14.85
C PRO A 211 13.88 -22.14 -16.03
N PHE A 212 12.58 -21.98 -15.74
CA PHE A 212 11.56 -21.76 -16.76
C PHE A 212 11.70 -20.38 -17.40
N TYR A 213 11.97 -19.35 -16.60
CA TYR A 213 12.26 -18.01 -17.13
C TYR A 213 13.53 -17.98 -17.98
N SER A 214 14.56 -18.76 -17.65
CA SER A 214 15.78 -18.88 -18.46
C SER A 214 15.51 -19.55 -19.79
N VAL A 215 14.71 -20.62 -19.82
CA VAL A 215 14.30 -21.27 -21.08
C VAL A 215 13.47 -20.29 -21.93
N ALA A 216 12.46 -19.65 -21.34
CA ALA A 216 11.67 -18.63 -22.02
C ALA A 216 12.54 -17.48 -22.53
N PHE A 217 13.52 -17.03 -21.75
CA PHE A 217 14.48 -15.99 -22.15
C PHE A 217 15.30 -16.43 -23.36
N ILE A 218 15.80 -17.67 -23.40
CA ILE A 218 16.56 -18.18 -24.54
C ILE A 218 15.69 -18.17 -25.81
N PHE A 219 14.45 -18.65 -25.72
CA PHE A 219 13.51 -18.59 -26.86
C PHE A 219 13.20 -17.15 -27.27
N LEU A 220 12.92 -16.26 -26.32
CA LEU A 220 12.67 -14.85 -26.56
C LEU A 220 13.88 -14.13 -27.14
N PHE A 221 15.09 -14.51 -26.73
CA PHE A 221 16.32 -13.97 -27.25
C PHE A 221 16.48 -14.34 -28.72
N PHE A 222 16.34 -15.63 -29.07
CA PHE A 222 16.39 -16.07 -30.47
C PHE A 222 15.26 -15.49 -31.31
N TYR A 223 14.04 -15.40 -30.75
CA TYR A 223 12.92 -14.71 -31.37
C TYR A 223 13.23 -13.24 -31.64
N SER A 224 13.73 -12.51 -30.64
CA SER A 224 14.07 -11.09 -30.75
C SER A 224 15.19 -10.88 -31.77
N LEU A 225 16.22 -11.72 -31.71
CA LEU A 225 17.34 -11.70 -32.64
C LEU A 225 16.86 -11.97 -34.07
N SER A 226 16.01 -12.99 -34.29
CA SER A 226 15.44 -13.26 -35.62
C SER A 226 14.58 -12.09 -36.12
N ARG A 227 13.79 -11.44 -35.26
CA ARG A 227 13.03 -10.23 -35.63
C ARG A 227 13.91 -9.07 -36.05
N VAL A 228 15.05 -8.89 -35.39
CA VAL A 228 16.06 -7.91 -35.80
C VAL A 228 16.56 -8.22 -37.22
N PHE A 229 16.68 -9.47 -37.63
CA PHE A 229 17.19 -9.83 -38.98
C PHE A 229 16.13 -9.86 -40.10
N VAL A 230 14.83 -9.81 -39.78
CA VAL A 230 13.75 -10.18 -40.72
C VAL A 230 12.88 -9.02 -41.27
N PRO A 231 13.29 -7.73 -41.30
CA PRO A 231 12.32 -6.67 -41.57
C PRO A 231 11.85 -6.65 -43.03
N TYR A 232 10.73 -7.36 -43.32
CA TYR A 232 9.63 -6.84 -44.15
C TYR A 232 8.28 -7.59 -43.94
N PHE A 233 8.21 -8.92 -43.76
CA PHE A 233 6.88 -9.59 -43.62
C PHE A 233 6.76 -10.86 -42.74
N THR A 234 7.84 -11.48 -42.27
CA THR A 234 7.75 -12.77 -41.56
C THR A 234 7.64 -12.65 -40.02
N GLY A 235 8.06 -11.52 -39.43
CA GLY A 235 8.04 -11.32 -37.97
C GLY A 235 6.66 -11.13 -37.34
N GLN A 236 5.64 -10.74 -38.12
CA GLN A 236 4.24 -10.68 -37.66
C GLN A 236 3.58 -12.06 -37.71
N VAL A 237 3.87 -12.88 -38.72
CA VAL A 237 3.33 -14.25 -38.83
C VAL A 237 3.91 -15.16 -37.75
N VAL A 238 5.22 -15.06 -37.47
CA VAL A 238 5.83 -15.77 -36.32
C VAL A 238 5.29 -15.23 -34.99
N GLY A 239 5.01 -13.93 -34.89
CA GLY A 239 4.35 -13.34 -33.72
C GLY A 239 2.89 -13.79 -33.53
N ALA A 240 2.18 -14.11 -34.61
CA ALA A 240 0.82 -14.66 -34.55
C ALA A 240 0.80 -16.17 -34.24
N VAL A 241 1.85 -16.89 -34.62
CA VAL A 241 1.98 -18.35 -34.38
C VAL A 241 2.62 -18.67 -33.03
N PHE A 242 3.51 -17.79 -32.52
CA PHE A 242 4.25 -17.96 -31.26
C PHE A 242 4.01 -16.83 -30.26
N GLY A 243 2.95 -16.04 -30.46
CA GLY A 243 2.58 -14.88 -29.65
C GLY A 243 2.41 -15.23 -28.17
N ALA A 244 3.12 -14.47 -27.33
CA ALA A 244 3.38 -14.70 -25.91
C ALA A 244 2.15 -14.70 -24.99
N GLU A 245 0.94 -14.52 -25.50
CA GLU A 245 -0.28 -14.51 -24.68
C GLU A 245 -0.83 -15.90 -24.37
N ALA A 246 -0.38 -16.94 -25.08
CA ALA A 246 -0.95 -18.29 -24.97
C ALA A 246 0.06 -19.40 -24.60
N SER A 247 1.27 -19.09 -24.11
CA SER A 247 2.13 -20.16 -23.62
C SER A 247 1.60 -20.67 -22.28
N TYR A 248 1.27 -21.97 -22.21
CA TYR A 248 0.87 -22.66 -20.98
C TYR A 248 1.86 -22.39 -19.84
N GLU A 249 3.15 -22.28 -20.15
CA GLU A 249 4.22 -21.99 -19.18
C GLU A 249 4.06 -20.62 -18.51
N HIS A 250 3.67 -19.56 -19.25
CA HIS A 250 3.44 -18.24 -18.67
C HIS A 250 2.24 -18.23 -17.71
N LEU A 251 1.10 -18.78 -18.14
CA LEU A 251 -0.12 -18.84 -17.32
C LEU A 251 0.09 -19.74 -16.08
N PHE A 252 0.84 -20.82 -16.21
CA PHE A 252 1.12 -21.73 -15.11
C PHE A 252 2.11 -21.15 -14.09
N ASN A 253 3.16 -20.45 -14.54
CA ASN A 253 4.10 -19.79 -13.64
C ASN A 253 3.45 -18.63 -12.89
N TYR A 254 2.58 -17.87 -13.56
CA TYR A 254 1.73 -16.86 -12.93
C TYR A 254 0.89 -17.45 -11.79
N ALA A 255 0.16 -18.56 -12.04
CA ALA A 255 -0.68 -19.20 -11.04
C ALA A 255 0.11 -19.70 -9.81
N ARG A 256 1.38 -20.08 -9.98
CA ARG A 256 2.25 -20.52 -8.88
C ARG A 256 2.68 -19.37 -7.97
N ILE A 257 3.05 -18.23 -8.57
CA ILE A 257 3.45 -17.02 -7.82
C ILE A 257 2.25 -16.50 -7.04
N ASP A 258 1.10 -16.38 -7.70
CA ASP A 258 -0.15 -15.93 -7.08
C ASP A 258 -0.55 -16.81 -5.89
N ARG A 259 -0.52 -18.15 -6.07
CA ARG A 259 -0.78 -19.10 -4.99
C ARG A 259 0.16 -18.92 -3.79
N ARG A 260 1.46 -18.65 -4.03
CA ARG A 260 2.45 -18.49 -2.95
C ARG A 260 2.20 -17.20 -2.18
N ILE A 261 2.05 -16.07 -2.86
CA ILE A 261 1.82 -14.77 -2.23
C ILE A 261 0.52 -14.78 -1.42
N ARG A 262 -0.59 -15.24 -2.02
CA ARG A 262 -1.89 -15.33 -1.33
C ARG A 262 -1.85 -16.30 -0.16
N GLY A 263 -1.16 -17.43 -0.33
CA GLY A 263 -0.98 -18.44 0.72
C GLY A 263 -0.21 -17.90 1.92
N ASP A 264 0.92 -17.21 1.69
CA ASP A 264 1.74 -16.61 2.73
C ASP A 264 0.98 -15.50 3.47
N LEU A 265 0.31 -14.60 2.72
CA LEU A 265 -0.48 -13.51 3.29
C LEU A 265 -1.67 -14.03 4.12
N PHE A 266 -2.44 -14.99 3.60
CA PHE A 266 -3.55 -15.59 4.34
C PHE A 266 -3.06 -16.31 5.60
N SER A 267 -1.93 -17.02 5.50
CA SER A 267 -1.31 -17.70 6.65
C SER A 267 -0.83 -16.71 7.71
N SER A 268 -0.39 -15.53 7.31
CA SER A 268 -0.07 -14.44 8.25
C SER A 268 -1.34 -13.94 8.95
N PHE A 269 -2.40 -13.60 8.20
CA PHE A 269 -3.64 -13.08 8.80
C PHE A 269 -4.24 -13.99 9.86
N VAL A 270 -4.34 -15.29 9.60
CA VAL A 270 -4.93 -16.25 10.55
C VAL A 270 -4.11 -16.38 11.85
N LYS A 271 -2.85 -15.94 11.86
CA LYS A 271 -2.00 -15.94 13.05
C LYS A 271 -2.06 -14.63 13.85
N GLN A 272 -2.58 -13.55 13.27
CA GLN A 272 -2.64 -12.25 13.94
C GLN A 272 -3.63 -12.28 15.11
N GLU A 273 -3.37 -11.46 16.13
CA GLU A 273 -4.20 -11.33 17.31
C GLU A 273 -5.55 -10.64 17.01
N ILE A 274 -6.52 -10.80 17.91
CA ILE A 274 -7.86 -10.20 17.74
C ILE A 274 -7.80 -8.67 17.66
N GLY A 275 -6.88 -8.03 18.40
CA GLY A 275 -6.66 -6.59 18.34
C GLY A 275 -6.35 -6.06 16.93
N PHE A 276 -5.68 -6.85 16.09
CA PHE A 276 -5.45 -6.51 14.68
C PHE A 276 -6.76 -6.42 13.90
N PHE A 277 -7.68 -7.36 14.11
CA PHE A 277 -8.99 -7.40 13.43
C PHE A 277 -9.98 -6.36 13.97
N ASP A 278 -9.83 -5.95 15.23
CA ASP A 278 -10.60 -4.85 15.80
C ASP A 278 -10.15 -3.49 15.24
N ALA A 279 -8.87 -3.35 14.89
CA ALA A 279 -8.31 -2.13 14.31
C ALA A 279 -8.49 -2.04 12.78
N ASN A 280 -8.58 -3.17 12.07
CA ASN A 280 -8.61 -3.22 10.61
C ASN A 280 -9.95 -3.76 10.08
N LYS A 281 -10.52 -3.09 9.08
CA LYS A 281 -11.78 -3.53 8.45
C LYS A 281 -11.56 -4.83 7.68
N THR A 282 -12.45 -5.82 7.87
CA THR A 282 -12.40 -7.10 7.12
C THR A 282 -12.43 -6.91 5.61
N GLY A 283 -13.19 -5.92 5.11
CA GLY A 283 -13.25 -5.60 3.69
C GLY A 283 -11.90 -5.13 3.12
N GLU A 284 -11.12 -4.40 3.91
CA GLU A 284 -9.76 -4.01 3.52
C GLU A 284 -8.85 -5.24 3.42
N ILE A 285 -8.87 -6.12 4.43
CA ILE A 285 -8.09 -7.37 4.45
C ILE A 285 -8.40 -8.22 3.20
N CYS A 286 -9.68 -8.41 2.87
CA CYS A 286 -10.10 -9.14 1.67
C CYS A 286 -9.64 -8.44 0.38
N SER A 287 -9.67 -7.11 0.33
CA SER A 287 -9.17 -6.33 -0.81
C SER A 287 -7.65 -6.52 -0.98
N ARG A 288 -6.87 -6.51 0.10
CA ARG A 288 -5.41 -6.78 0.04
C ARG A 288 -5.10 -8.16 -0.53
N ILE A 289 -5.81 -9.19 -0.07
CA ILE A 289 -5.64 -10.57 -0.57
C ILE A 289 -5.98 -10.66 -2.05
N ASN A 290 -6.99 -9.92 -2.51
CA ASN A 290 -7.50 -10.04 -3.87
C ASN A 290 -6.87 -9.09 -4.86
N ALA A 291 -6.90 -7.78 -4.62
CA ALA A 291 -6.42 -6.76 -5.54
C ALA A 291 -4.90 -6.64 -5.49
N ASP A 292 -4.30 -6.46 -4.31
CA ASP A 292 -2.86 -6.19 -4.21
C ASP A 292 -2.03 -7.41 -4.60
N CYS A 293 -2.40 -8.61 -4.12
CA CYS A 293 -1.74 -9.85 -4.56
C CYS A 293 -1.87 -10.08 -6.06
N GLN A 294 -3.03 -9.77 -6.65
CA GLN A 294 -3.27 -9.88 -8.09
C GLN A 294 -2.39 -8.91 -8.87
N THR A 295 -2.29 -7.65 -8.43
CA THR A 295 -1.41 -6.66 -9.04
C THR A 295 0.05 -7.12 -8.95
N MET A 296 0.49 -7.66 -7.82
CA MET A 296 1.84 -8.21 -7.66
C MET A 296 2.10 -9.38 -8.62
N SER A 297 1.21 -10.37 -8.68
CA SER A 297 1.40 -11.59 -9.47
C SER A 297 1.30 -11.34 -10.97
N ASN A 298 0.31 -10.56 -11.43
CA ASN A 298 0.11 -10.23 -12.85
C ASN A 298 1.30 -9.45 -13.41
N THR A 299 1.68 -8.39 -12.71
CA THR A 299 2.71 -7.44 -13.16
C THR A 299 4.05 -8.14 -13.28
N LEU A 300 4.40 -8.96 -12.30
CA LEU A 300 5.72 -9.56 -12.24
C LEU A 300 5.95 -10.60 -13.35
N ALA A 301 4.95 -11.42 -13.65
CA ALA A 301 5.04 -12.45 -14.68
C ALA A 301 5.00 -11.86 -16.11
N LEU A 302 4.11 -10.89 -16.37
CA LEU A 302 3.94 -10.28 -17.69
C LEU A 302 5.15 -9.40 -18.05
N TYR A 303 5.51 -8.48 -17.18
CA TYR A 303 6.50 -7.46 -17.54
C TYR A 303 7.93 -7.97 -17.52
N MET A 304 8.25 -9.06 -16.81
CA MET A 304 9.61 -9.61 -16.89
C MET A 304 9.91 -10.22 -18.27
N ASN A 305 8.92 -10.83 -18.92
CA ASN A 305 9.05 -11.28 -20.31
C ASN A 305 9.24 -10.08 -21.25
N VAL A 306 8.32 -9.11 -21.17
CA VAL A 306 8.34 -7.91 -22.02
C VAL A 306 9.64 -7.13 -21.84
N PHE A 307 10.15 -7.00 -20.61
CA PHE A 307 11.43 -6.38 -20.32
C PHE A 307 12.60 -7.05 -21.04
N CYS A 308 12.74 -8.37 -20.88
CA CYS A 308 13.82 -9.14 -21.48
C CYS A 308 13.80 -9.10 -23.01
N ARG A 309 12.61 -9.25 -23.61
CA ARG A 309 12.40 -9.16 -25.06
C ARG A 309 12.83 -7.79 -25.57
N ASN A 310 12.26 -6.72 -24.99
CA ASN A 310 12.53 -5.36 -25.45
C ASN A 310 13.95 -4.91 -25.18
N MET A 311 14.58 -5.34 -24.09
CA MET A 311 16.01 -5.08 -23.88
C MET A 311 16.88 -5.75 -24.94
N THR A 312 16.58 -6.99 -25.29
CA THR A 312 17.30 -7.70 -26.35
C THR A 312 17.10 -7.01 -27.70
N MET A 313 15.86 -6.65 -28.05
CA MET A 313 15.56 -5.93 -29.28
C MET A 313 16.19 -4.53 -29.30
N LEU A 314 16.14 -3.79 -28.19
CA LEU A 314 16.75 -2.46 -28.06
C LEU A 314 18.26 -2.53 -28.30
N VAL A 315 18.96 -3.40 -27.59
CA VAL A 315 20.42 -3.58 -27.74
C VAL A 315 20.77 -4.08 -29.14
N GLY A 316 20.02 -5.04 -29.66
CA GLY A 316 20.18 -5.56 -31.02
C GLY A 316 20.02 -4.47 -32.08
N SER A 317 18.89 -3.76 -32.07
CA SER A 317 18.61 -2.65 -32.99
C SER A 317 19.68 -1.56 -32.91
N LEU A 318 20.15 -1.22 -31.70
CA LEU A 318 21.26 -0.26 -31.54
C LEU A 318 22.54 -0.74 -32.22
N ILE A 319 22.95 -1.99 -31.99
CA ILE A 319 24.14 -2.56 -32.63
C ILE A 319 24.01 -2.51 -34.15
N PHE A 320 22.87 -2.93 -34.70
CA PHE A 320 22.62 -2.88 -36.15
C PHE A 320 22.61 -1.47 -36.72
N MET A 321 22.00 -0.51 -36.03
CA MET A 321 22.00 0.89 -36.45
C MET A 321 23.43 1.44 -36.58
N PHE A 322 24.29 1.19 -35.58
CA PHE A 322 25.69 1.60 -35.63
C PHE A 322 26.47 0.90 -36.74
N LEU A 323 26.22 -0.40 -36.99
CA LEU A 323 26.86 -1.16 -38.06
C LEU A 323 26.42 -0.71 -39.46
N LEU A 324 25.14 -0.37 -39.65
CA LEU A 324 24.62 0.11 -40.93
C LEU A 324 25.14 1.51 -41.24
N SER A 325 24.97 2.44 -40.31
CA SER A 325 25.44 3.81 -40.45
C SER A 325 25.51 4.48 -39.08
N TRP A 326 26.73 4.54 -38.55
CA TRP A 326 27.02 5.32 -37.36
C TRP A 326 26.63 6.80 -37.54
N ARG A 327 26.71 7.35 -38.75
CA ARG A 327 26.31 8.75 -39.06
C ARG A 327 24.82 8.97 -38.81
N LEU A 328 23.97 8.10 -39.36
CA LEU A 328 22.53 8.19 -39.14
C LEU A 328 22.15 7.90 -37.68
N THR A 329 22.91 7.05 -37.00
CA THR A 329 22.70 6.76 -35.58
C THR A 329 22.93 8.00 -34.72
N VAL A 330 24.00 8.74 -34.98
CA VAL A 330 24.31 10.00 -34.29
C VAL A 330 23.21 11.05 -34.50
N VAL A 331 22.62 11.14 -35.71
CA VAL A 331 21.44 11.99 -35.98
C VAL A 331 20.28 11.59 -35.07
N THR A 332 19.95 10.30 -34.98
CA THR A 332 18.88 9.80 -34.10
C THR A 332 19.12 10.15 -32.63
N PHE A 333 20.36 9.98 -32.14
CA PHE A 333 20.71 10.26 -30.74
C PHE A 333 20.64 11.75 -30.38
N THR A 334 20.74 12.64 -31.35
CA THR A 334 20.61 14.09 -31.13
C THR A 334 19.23 14.47 -30.57
N ALA A 335 18.19 13.68 -30.87
CA ALA A 335 16.83 13.94 -30.40
C ALA A 335 16.51 13.33 -29.02
N VAL A 336 17.31 12.38 -28.53
CA VAL A 336 17.08 11.69 -27.24
C VAL A 336 16.98 12.67 -26.06
N PRO A 337 17.87 13.68 -25.92
CA PRO A 337 17.76 14.66 -24.83
C PRO A 337 16.45 15.46 -24.85
N ILE A 338 15.92 15.77 -26.04
CA ILE A 338 14.67 16.51 -26.22
C ILE A 338 13.48 15.67 -25.76
N ILE A 339 13.44 14.40 -26.19
CA ILE A 339 12.40 13.44 -25.77
C ILE A 339 12.42 13.28 -24.25
N PHE A 340 13.60 13.08 -23.67
CA PHE A 340 13.74 12.93 -22.22
C PHE A 340 13.20 14.13 -21.45
N LEU A 341 13.53 15.35 -21.90
CA LEU A 341 13.05 16.58 -21.27
C LEU A 341 11.53 16.68 -21.28
N ILE A 342 10.91 16.41 -22.44
CA ILE A 342 9.46 16.45 -22.62
C ILE A 342 8.79 15.40 -21.75
N SER A 343 9.28 14.16 -21.75
CA SER A 343 8.77 13.08 -20.89
C SER A 343 8.83 13.43 -19.41
N LYS A 344 9.92 14.08 -18.94
CA LYS A 344 10.03 14.51 -17.54
C LYS A 344 8.99 15.56 -17.18
N VAL A 345 8.77 16.56 -18.05
CA VAL A 345 7.78 17.63 -17.80
C VAL A 345 6.37 17.06 -17.74
N PHE A 346 5.97 16.24 -18.72
CA PHE A 346 4.66 15.60 -18.72
C PHE A 346 4.49 14.61 -17.56
N GLY A 347 5.53 13.84 -17.22
CA GLY A 347 5.50 12.88 -16.12
C GLY A 347 5.18 13.53 -14.78
N VAL A 348 5.89 14.60 -14.41
CA VAL A 348 5.65 15.32 -13.14
C VAL A 348 4.23 15.89 -13.08
N TYR A 349 3.74 16.46 -14.18
CA TYR A 349 2.38 17.00 -14.25
C TYR A 349 1.32 15.89 -14.17
N TYR A 350 1.57 14.74 -14.82
CA TYR A 350 0.67 13.59 -14.79
C TYR A 350 0.56 12.99 -13.39
N ASP A 351 1.67 12.86 -12.68
CA ASP A 351 1.71 12.32 -11.31
C ASP A 351 0.87 13.17 -10.35
N GLN A 352 0.97 14.51 -10.45
CA GLN A 352 0.16 15.43 -9.63
C GLN A 352 -1.35 15.25 -9.88
N ILE A 353 -1.76 15.14 -11.15
CA ILE A 353 -3.18 14.90 -11.48
C ILE A 353 -3.63 13.50 -11.05
N ALA A 354 -2.74 12.50 -11.12
CA ALA A 354 -3.05 11.14 -10.68
C ALA A 354 -3.33 11.10 -9.17
N GLU A 355 -2.55 11.82 -8.36
CA GLU A 355 -2.78 11.99 -6.93
C GLU A 355 -4.10 12.71 -6.64
N GLU A 356 -4.39 13.82 -7.33
CA GLU A 356 -5.68 14.53 -7.24
C GLU A 356 -6.86 13.58 -7.55
N SER A 357 -6.72 12.76 -8.59
CA SER A 357 -7.74 11.80 -9.01
C SER A 357 -7.99 10.74 -7.94
N GLN A 358 -6.93 10.19 -7.34
CA GLN A 358 -7.04 9.18 -6.29
C GLN A 358 -7.74 9.73 -5.04
N ASN A 359 -7.38 10.94 -4.63
CA ASN A 359 -8.03 11.63 -3.50
C ASN A 359 -9.51 11.92 -3.75
N SER A 360 -9.89 12.25 -4.99
CA SER A 360 -11.30 12.46 -5.37
C SER A 360 -12.12 11.17 -5.33
N VAL A 361 -11.55 10.06 -5.83
CA VAL A 361 -12.20 8.74 -5.78
C VAL A 361 -12.39 8.26 -4.35
N ALA A 362 -11.40 8.47 -3.48
CA ALA A 362 -11.51 8.12 -2.06
C ALA A 362 -12.71 8.81 -1.39
N LYS A 363 -12.89 10.11 -1.59
CA LYS A 363 -14.04 10.87 -1.07
C LYS A 363 -15.39 10.34 -1.58
N ALA A 364 -15.45 9.92 -2.85
CA ALA A 364 -16.67 9.32 -3.40
C ALA A 364 -16.97 7.96 -2.74
N ASN A 365 -15.93 7.14 -2.52
CA ASN A 365 -16.05 5.84 -1.85
C ASN A 365 -16.50 5.99 -0.39
N ASP A 366 -15.99 6.99 0.35
CA ASP A 366 -16.41 7.27 1.73
C ASP A 366 -17.93 7.50 1.81
N VAL A 367 -18.48 8.30 0.87
CA VAL A 367 -19.93 8.54 0.78
C VAL A 367 -20.70 7.26 0.44
N ALA A 368 -20.18 6.47 -0.50
CA ALA A 368 -20.83 5.20 -0.87
C ALA A 368 -20.86 4.22 0.31
N GLU A 369 -19.76 4.10 1.07
CA GLU A 369 -19.67 3.24 2.25
C GLU A 369 -20.67 3.68 3.33
N GLU A 370 -20.75 4.98 3.62
CA GLU A 370 -21.72 5.56 4.57
C GLU A 370 -23.17 5.23 4.18
N VAL A 371 -23.54 5.46 2.91
CA VAL A 371 -24.90 5.25 2.41
C VAL A 371 -25.28 3.77 2.37
N LEU A 372 -24.38 2.90 1.90
CA LEU A 372 -24.65 1.46 1.78
C LEU A 372 -24.69 0.76 3.15
N SER A 373 -23.81 1.15 4.08
CA SER A 373 -23.85 0.63 5.46
C SER A 373 -25.14 1.04 6.19
N ALA A 374 -25.69 2.23 5.88
CA ALA A 374 -26.94 2.74 6.43
C ALA A 374 -28.15 2.58 5.49
N ILE A 375 -28.15 1.62 4.55
CA ILE A 375 -29.17 1.55 3.48
C ILE A 375 -30.60 1.43 4.01
N ARG A 376 -30.80 0.76 5.16
CA ARG A 376 -32.12 0.66 5.81
C ARG A 376 -32.63 2.03 6.26
N THR A 377 -31.75 2.88 6.78
CA THR A 377 -32.06 4.26 7.16
C THR A 377 -32.45 5.06 5.92
N VAL A 378 -31.63 5.02 4.87
CA VAL A 378 -31.91 5.72 3.60
C VAL A 378 -33.27 5.31 3.04
N LYS A 379 -33.60 4.01 3.07
CA LYS A 379 -34.90 3.47 2.66
C LYS A 379 -36.04 3.91 3.57
N SER A 380 -35.84 3.89 4.89
CA SER A 380 -36.86 4.29 5.87
C SER A 380 -37.25 5.78 5.76
N PHE A 381 -36.30 6.64 5.34
CA PHE A 381 -36.52 8.06 5.14
C PHE A 381 -36.80 8.44 3.66
N ALA A 382 -36.87 7.45 2.75
CA ALA A 382 -37.06 7.66 1.31
C ALA A 382 -36.07 8.67 0.68
N CYS A 383 -34.81 8.63 1.11
CA CYS A 383 -33.75 9.56 0.71
C CYS A 383 -32.88 9.04 -0.45
N GLU A 384 -33.26 7.97 -1.17
CA GLU A 384 -32.41 7.34 -2.18
C GLU A 384 -31.97 8.31 -3.27
N ARG A 385 -32.88 9.19 -3.71
CA ARG A 385 -32.57 10.20 -4.74
C ARG A 385 -31.61 11.26 -4.22
N PHE A 386 -31.73 11.66 -2.96
CA PHE A 386 -30.87 12.66 -2.35
C PHE A 386 -29.42 12.13 -2.26
N GLU A 387 -29.25 10.93 -1.72
CA GLU A 387 -27.93 10.31 -1.61
C GLU A 387 -27.31 9.97 -2.97
N SER A 388 -28.14 9.55 -3.94
CA SER A 388 -27.68 9.35 -5.33
C SER A 388 -27.12 10.64 -5.95
N LEU A 389 -27.79 11.79 -5.75
CA LEU A 389 -27.30 13.08 -6.24
C LEU A 389 -26.04 13.55 -5.49
N ARG A 390 -25.97 13.30 -4.18
CA ARG A 390 -24.79 13.59 -3.36
C ARG A 390 -23.58 12.83 -3.90
N PHE A 391 -23.70 11.52 -4.10
CA PHE A 391 -22.65 10.69 -4.70
C PHE A 391 -22.25 11.18 -6.10
N LEU A 392 -23.24 11.50 -6.95
CA LEU A 392 -23.01 12.01 -8.30
C LEU A 392 -22.22 13.34 -8.31
N SER A 393 -22.39 14.21 -7.30
CA SER A 393 -21.60 15.44 -7.18
C SER A 393 -20.10 15.18 -7.00
N TYR A 394 -19.72 14.17 -6.22
CA TYR A 394 -18.32 13.74 -6.06
C TYR A 394 -17.79 13.07 -7.32
N LEU A 395 -18.62 12.30 -8.03
CA LEU A 395 -18.25 11.74 -9.33
C LEU A 395 -18.03 12.80 -10.39
N ASN A 396 -18.79 13.90 -10.39
CA ASN A 396 -18.59 15.01 -11.34
C ASN A 396 -17.22 15.70 -11.14
N VAL A 397 -16.79 15.87 -9.88
CA VAL A 397 -15.43 16.37 -9.60
C VAL A 397 -14.39 15.39 -10.13
N THR A 398 -14.56 14.10 -9.86
CA THR A 398 -13.69 13.03 -10.37
C THR A 398 -13.63 13.02 -11.90
N LEU A 399 -14.76 13.23 -12.58
CA LEU A 399 -14.84 13.34 -14.03
C LEU A 399 -14.06 14.53 -14.56
N SER A 400 -14.15 15.70 -13.91
CA SER A 400 -13.41 16.90 -14.33
C SER A 400 -11.89 16.73 -14.18
N ILE A 401 -11.44 16.04 -13.13
CA ILE A 401 -10.03 15.68 -12.94
C ILE A 401 -9.62 14.64 -14.00
N GLY A 402 -10.46 13.64 -14.24
CA GLY A 402 -10.26 12.63 -15.28
C GLY A 402 -10.11 13.23 -16.69
N ALA A 403 -10.89 14.25 -17.03
CA ALA A 403 -10.77 14.99 -18.29
C ALA A 403 -9.43 15.73 -18.39
N ARG A 404 -8.96 16.37 -17.30
CA ARG A 404 -7.62 16.98 -17.23
C ARG A 404 -6.50 15.93 -17.37
N LYS A 405 -6.67 14.77 -16.75
CA LYS A 405 -5.74 13.63 -16.87
C LYS A 405 -5.67 13.10 -18.31
N ALA A 406 -6.82 12.93 -18.95
CA ALA A 406 -6.92 12.45 -20.32
C ALA A 406 -6.29 13.43 -21.31
N THR A 407 -6.56 14.73 -21.16
CA THR A 407 -5.95 15.78 -22.00
C THR A 407 -4.43 15.85 -21.82
N ALA A 408 -3.92 15.73 -20.59
CA ALA A 408 -2.48 15.65 -20.35
C ALA A 408 -1.84 14.42 -21.03
N HIS A 409 -2.48 13.26 -20.93
CA HIS A 409 -2.01 12.03 -21.55
C HIS A 409 -2.01 12.08 -23.08
N VAL A 410 -3.11 12.57 -23.69
CA VAL A 410 -3.19 12.76 -25.14
C VAL A 410 -2.16 13.79 -25.62
N GLY A 411 -1.96 14.88 -24.86
CA GLY A 411 -0.92 15.86 -25.16
C GLY A 411 0.48 15.25 -25.16
N PHE A 412 0.77 14.36 -24.20
CA PHE A 412 2.03 13.60 -24.17
C PHE A 412 2.18 12.71 -25.40
N LEU A 413 1.19 11.86 -25.70
CA LEU A 413 1.21 10.94 -26.85
C LEU A 413 1.41 11.66 -28.18
N LEU A 414 0.66 12.75 -28.41
CA LEU A 414 0.80 13.55 -29.63
C LEU A 414 2.19 14.18 -29.75
N THR A 415 2.73 14.67 -28.63
CA THR A 415 4.07 15.28 -28.62
C THR A 415 5.16 14.25 -28.90
N THR A 416 5.08 13.05 -28.28
CA THR A 416 6.06 11.98 -28.51
C THR A 416 5.98 11.43 -29.93
N GLU A 417 4.78 11.25 -30.48
CA GLU A 417 4.59 10.77 -31.86
C GLU A 417 5.12 11.81 -32.86
N PHE A 418 4.84 13.09 -32.64
CA PHE A 418 5.37 14.17 -33.46
C PHE A 418 6.90 14.21 -33.44
N LEU A 419 7.53 14.02 -32.27
CA LEU A 419 8.99 13.93 -32.15
C LEU A 419 9.52 12.70 -32.90
N GLN A 420 8.90 11.54 -32.76
CA GLN A 420 9.32 10.32 -33.46
C GLN A 420 9.29 10.49 -34.99
N MET A 421 8.21 11.08 -35.52
CA MET A 421 8.11 11.44 -36.94
C MET A 421 9.10 12.53 -37.35
N GLY A 422 9.40 13.47 -36.46
CA GLY A 422 10.44 14.48 -36.66
C GLY A 422 11.83 13.86 -36.81
N ILE A 423 12.18 12.88 -35.98
CA ILE A 423 13.45 12.15 -36.07
C ILE A 423 13.50 11.34 -37.37
N LEU A 424 12.41 10.67 -37.73
CA LEU A 424 12.32 9.96 -39.02
C LEU A 424 12.55 10.90 -40.20
N THR A 425 11.96 12.10 -40.16
CA THR A 425 12.14 13.14 -41.18
C THR A 425 13.58 13.63 -41.23
N MET A 426 14.23 13.87 -40.09
CA MET A 426 15.64 14.25 -40.03
C MET A 426 16.56 13.17 -40.63
N VAL A 427 16.31 11.91 -40.30
CA VAL A 427 17.06 10.77 -40.84
C VAL A 427 16.81 10.58 -42.33
N LEU A 428 15.58 10.77 -42.81
CA LEU A 428 15.26 10.74 -44.25
C LEU A 428 15.93 11.87 -45.01
N PHE A 429 15.94 13.08 -44.44
CA PHE A 429 16.57 14.23 -45.06
C PHE A 429 18.10 14.05 -45.19
N TYR A 430 18.78 13.76 -44.07
CA TYR A 430 20.22 13.58 -44.06
C TYR A 430 20.66 12.29 -44.77
N GLY A 431 19.93 11.19 -44.56
CA GLY A 431 20.18 9.92 -45.23
C GLY A 431 19.93 10.01 -46.73
N GLY A 432 18.87 10.68 -47.17
CA GLY A 432 18.61 10.95 -48.59
C GLY A 432 19.74 11.75 -49.23
N HIS A 433 20.28 12.76 -48.52
CA HIS A 433 21.46 13.49 -48.96
C HIS A 433 22.69 12.56 -49.13
N LEU A 434 22.93 11.65 -48.18
CA LEU A 434 24.01 10.65 -48.28
C LEU A 434 23.81 9.67 -49.45
N VAL A 435 22.56 9.30 -49.78
CA VAL A 435 22.25 8.47 -50.96
C VAL A 435 22.55 9.21 -52.25
N ILE A 436 22.14 10.49 -52.35
CA ILE A 436 22.40 11.33 -53.53
C ILE A 436 23.91 11.50 -53.75
N GLN A 437 24.70 11.60 -52.67
CA GLN A 437 26.16 11.64 -52.73
C GLN A 437 26.82 10.28 -53.02
N GLY A 438 26.06 9.18 -53.12
CA GLY A 438 26.59 7.84 -53.32
C GLY A 438 27.33 7.24 -52.11
N LYS A 439 27.17 7.83 -50.92
CA LYS A 439 27.85 7.38 -49.68
C LYS A 439 27.15 6.22 -48.97
N ILE A 440 25.84 6.06 -49.19
CA ILE A 440 25.04 4.94 -48.69
C ILE A 440 24.06 4.48 -49.79
N ASP A 441 23.67 3.21 -49.75
CA ASP A 441 22.63 2.69 -50.64
C ASP A 441 21.22 3.04 -50.14
N SER A 442 20.28 3.17 -51.08
CA SER A 442 18.87 3.42 -50.79
C SER A 442 18.22 2.31 -49.94
N GLY A 443 18.61 1.05 -50.16
CA GLY A 443 18.15 -0.08 -49.36
C GLY A 443 18.64 0.00 -47.91
N LEU A 444 19.89 0.41 -47.71
CA LEU A 444 20.46 0.62 -46.37
C LEU A 444 19.71 1.71 -45.60
N LEU A 445 19.34 2.81 -46.28
CA LEU A 445 18.55 3.88 -45.66
C LEU A 445 17.18 3.38 -45.19
N VAL A 446 16.48 2.59 -46.03
CA VAL A 446 15.20 1.98 -45.65
C VAL A 446 15.37 1.04 -44.46
N SER A 447 16.38 0.15 -44.47
CA SER A 447 16.67 -0.73 -43.34
C SER A 447 16.96 0.07 -42.07
N PHE A 448 17.72 1.16 -42.16
CA PHE A 448 18.02 2.03 -41.02
C PHE A 448 16.75 2.64 -40.42
N MET A 449 15.83 3.12 -41.25
CA MET A 449 14.54 3.68 -40.79
C MET A 449 13.68 2.64 -40.07
N LEU A 450 13.65 1.40 -40.56
CA LEU A 450 12.93 0.31 -39.90
C LEU A 450 13.51 0.01 -38.52
N TYR A 451 14.83 -0.03 -38.39
CA TYR A 451 15.48 -0.20 -37.08
C TYR A 451 15.27 0.99 -36.14
N GLN A 452 15.29 2.20 -36.68
CA GLN A 452 14.98 3.41 -35.91
C GLN A 452 13.55 3.39 -35.36
N PHE A 453 12.57 3.00 -36.19
CA PHE A 453 11.18 2.87 -35.74
C PHE A 453 11.05 1.80 -34.64
N GLN A 454 11.67 0.64 -34.84
CA GLN A 454 11.71 -0.43 -33.84
C GLN A 454 12.36 0.02 -32.52
N LEU A 455 13.41 0.85 -32.58
CA LEU A 455 14.07 1.40 -31.39
C LEU A 455 13.10 2.24 -30.54
N GLY A 456 12.27 3.08 -31.19
CA GLY A 456 11.25 3.88 -30.53
C GLY A 456 10.20 3.03 -29.80
N GLU A 457 9.66 2.03 -30.51
CA GLU A 457 8.67 1.10 -29.94
C GLU A 457 9.22 0.32 -28.73
N ASN A 458 10.43 -0.23 -28.84
CA ASN A 458 11.06 -0.96 -27.73
C ASN A 458 11.24 -0.06 -26.50
N LEU A 459 11.61 1.21 -26.70
CA LEU A 459 11.79 2.17 -25.60
C LEU A 459 10.46 2.53 -24.94
N ARG A 460 9.39 2.66 -25.72
CA ARG A 460 8.02 2.87 -25.22
C ARG A 460 7.55 1.68 -24.37
N GLU A 461 7.68 0.45 -24.88
CA GLU A 461 7.30 -0.77 -24.15
C GLU A 461 8.10 -0.92 -22.85
N LEU A 462 9.39 -0.55 -22.84
CA LEU A 462 10.20 -0.55 -21.61
C LEU A 462 9.72 0.48 -20.57
N GLY A 463 9.23 1.63 -21.02
CA GLY A 463 8.59 2.61 -20.14
C GLY A 463 7.33 2.07 -19.47
N GLU A 464 6.51 1.32 -20.21
CA GLU A 464 5.32 0.65 -19.69
C GLU A 464 5.66 -0.44 -18.67
N VAL A 465 6.70 -1.26 -18.95
CA VAL A 465 7.24 -2.24 -17.99
C VAL A 465 7.66 -1.54 -16.70
N TRP A 466 8.40 -0.43 -16.80
CA TRP A 466 8.86 0.30 -15.61
C TRP A 466 7.68 0.80 -14.76
N ASN A 467 6.67 1.40 -15.39
CA ASN A 467 5.47 1.87 -14.70
C ASN A 467 4.71 0.71 -14.03
N GLY A 468 4.55 -0.41 -14.75
CA GLY A 468 3.96 -1.63 -14.19
C GLY A 468 4.72 -2.12 -12.96
N LEU A 469 6.04 -2.27 -13.05
CA LEU A 469 6.89 -2.70 -11.92
C LEU A 469 6.75 -1.76 -10.72
N MET A 470 6.70 -0.44 -10.93
CA MET A 470 6.48 0.52 -9.84
C MET A 470 5.10 0.36 -9.19
N GLN A 471 4.06 0.06 -9.98
CA GLN A 471 2.73 -0.26 -9.45
C GLN A 471 2.76 -1.53 -8.58
N ALA A 472 3.43 -2.60 -9.02
CA ALA A 472 3.59 -3.81 -8.20
C ALA A 472 4.41 -3.55 -6.94
N VAL A 473 5.46 -2.74 -7.02
CA VAL A 473 6.20 -2.33 -5.81
C VAL A 473 5.28 -1.60 -4.85
N GLY A 474 4.45 -0.67 -5.32
CA GLY A 474 3.44 0.02 -4.52
C GLY A 474 2.48 -0.95 -3.80
N ALA A 475 1.89 -1.90 -4.54
CA ALA A 475 1.01 -2.92 -3.97
C ALA A 475 1.75 -3.85 -2.97
N SER A 476 3.00 -4.19 -3.27
CA SER A 476 3.79 -5.12 -2.46
C SER A 476 4.17 -4.61 -1.07
N ARG A 477 4.29 -3.28 -0.89
CA ARG A 477 4.74 -2.69 0.39
C ARG A 477 3.85 -3.14 1.55
N LYS A 478 2.53 -2.93 1.42
CA LYS A 478 1.57 -3.29 2.48
C LYS A 478 1.42 -4.80 2.61
N VAL A 479 1.45 -5.53 1.49
CA VAL A 479 1.37 -7.00 1.51
C VAL A 479 2.55 -7.61 2.26
N PHE A 480 3.78 -7.17 1.99
CA PHE A 480 4.95 -7.67 2.70
C PHE A 480 5.01 -7.21 4.16
N GLU A 481 4.59 -5.99 4.46
CA GLU A 481 4.42 -5.52 5.85
C GLU A 481 3.48 -6.47 6.63
N LEU A 482 2.37 -6.89 6.01
CA LEU A 482 1.41 -7.81 6.63
C LEU A 482 1.91 -9.26 6.68
N ILE A 483 2.67 -9.71 5.68
CA ILE A 483 3.31 -11.05 5.71
C ILE A 483 4.34 -11.13 6.84
N ASP A 484 5.11 -10.07 7.06
CA ASP A 484 6.18 -10.05 8.05
C ASP A 484 5.74 -9.66 9.46
N ARG A 485 4.55 -9.07 9.60
CA ARG A 485 4.01 -8.67 10.89
C ARG A 485 3.96 -9.87 11.83
N GLN A 486 4.71 -9.78 12.91
CA GLN A 486 4.57 -10.70 14.03
C GLN A 486 3.36 -10.29 14.87
N PRO A 487 2.52 -11.25 15.31
CA PRO A 487 1.41 -10.97 16.22
C PRO A 487 1.92 -10.34 17.52
N GLU A 488 1.16 -9.39 18.06
CA GLU A 488 1.50 -8.75 19.34
C GLU A 488 1.24 -9.68 20.54
N VAL A 489 0.18 -10.48 20.44
CA VAL A 489 -0.13 -11.55 21.40
C VAL A 489 0.35 -12.87 20.81
N LEU A 490 1.36 -13.47 21.43
CA LEU A 490 1.96 -14.71 20.96
C LEU A 490 1.21 -15.92 21.54
N ASN A 491 0.99 -16.92 20.69
CA ASN A 491 0.36 -18.20 21.04
C ASN A 491 1.41 -19.31 21.12
N ASP A 492 2.54 -19.05 21.78
CA ASP A 492 3.71 -19.93 21.87
C ASP A 492 3.90 -20.60 23.24
N GLY A 493 2.93 -20.44 24.15
CA GLY A 493 2.92 -21.09 25.46
C GLY A 493 3.21 -22.59 25.38
N HIS A 494 4.02 -23.08 26.33
CA HIS A 494 4.52 -24.45 26.33
C HIS A 494 3.80 -25.37 27.32
N VAL A 495 2.93 -24.81 28.17
CA VAL A 495 2.18 -25.59 29.14
C VAL A 495 1.09 -26.37 28.39
N ALA A 496 1.46 -27.60 28.02
CA ALA A 496 0.60 -28.60 27.39
C ALA A 496 0.94 -29.97 27.98
N LEU A 497 -0.08 -30.82 28.15
CA LEU A 497 0.01 -32.28 28.04
C LEU A 497 1.26 -32.97 28.63
N ASP A 498 1.71 -32.57 29.82
CA ASP A 498 2.47 -33.47 30.68
C ASP A 498 1.44 -34.30 31.47
N ASP A 499 1.67 -35.59 31.69
CA ASP A 499 0.75 -36.48 32.43
C ASP A 499 0.44 -35.97 33.87
N ARG A 500 1.14 -34.93 34.33
CA ARG A 500 0.89 -34.19 35.57
C ARG A 500 -0.27 -33.18 35.50
N ILE A 501 -0.70 -32.73 34.31
CA ILE A 501 -1.84 -31.81 34.07
C ILE A 501 -3.12 -32.60 33.71
N ALA A 502 -3.15 -33.91 34.01
CA ALA A 502 -4.30 -34.78 33.75
C ALA A 502 -5.57 -34.41 34.54
N ARG A 503 -5.54 -33.40 35.41
CA ARG A 503 -6.70 -32.90 36.16
C ARG A 503 -6.67 -31.38 36.25
N MET A 504 -6.90 -30.69 35.13
CA MET A 504 -7.30 -29.29 35.19
C MET A 504 -8.57 -29.19 36.03
N GLU A 505 -8.52 -28.44 37.12
CA GLU A 505 -9.65 -28.26 38.06
C GLU A 505 -10.53 -27.09 37.63
N GLY A 506 -9.95 -26.14 36.89
CA GLY A 506 -10.68 -25.01 36.32
C GLY A 506 -10.85 -23.85 37.29
N ARG A 507 -9.89 -23.61 38.18
CA ARG A 507 -9.84 -22.44 39.07
C ARG A 507 -9.38 -21.20 38.30
N ILE A 508 -10.17 -20.14 38.30
CA ILE A 508 -9.85 -18.89 37.58
C ILE A 508 -9.49 -17.80 38.59
N GLU A 509 -8.42 -17.06 38.34
CA GLU A 509 -7.98 -15.98 39.22
C GLU A 509 -7.56 -14.74 38.43
N PHE A 510 -8.17 -13.59 38.76
CA PHE A 510 -7.74 -12.28 38.30
C PHE A 510 -7.00 -11.60 39.45
N ARG A 511 -5.74 -11.18 39.22
CA ARG A 511 -4.90 -10.51 40.22
C ARG A 511 -4.52 -9.11 39.75
N ASN A 512 -5.15 -8.09 40.34
CA ASN A 512 -4.87 -6.67 40.13
C ASN A 512 -4.79 -6.25 38.65
N VAL A 513 -5.72 -6.75 37.84
CA VAL A 513 -5.67 -6.63 36.38
C VAL A 513 -6.03 -5.21 35.93
N HIS A 514 -5.15 -4.60 35.14
CA HIS A 514 -5.37 -3.35 34.43
C HIS A 514 -5.36 -3.62 32.93
N PHE A 515 -6.33 -3.04 32.21
CA PHE A 515 -6.50 -3.31 30.78
C PHE A 515 -7.15 -2.15 30.05
N HIS A 516 -6.67 -1.91 28.84
CA HIS A 516 -7.25 -1.01 27.84
C HIS A 516 -7.23 -1.72 26.47
N TYR A 517 -8.22 -1.47 25.62
CA TYR A 517 -8.21 -2.02 24.27
C TYR A 517 -7.17 -1.30 23.40
N PRO A 518 -6.44 -1.99 22.50
CA PRO A 518 -5.47 -1.36 21.59
C PRO A 518 -6.07 -0.26 20.72
N THR A 519 -7.35 -0.39 20.34
CA THR A 519 -8.08 0.62 19.57
C THR A 519 -8.42 1.88 20.38
N ARG A 520 -8.34 1.83 21.71
CA ARG A 520 -8.68 2.92 22.64
C ARG A 520 -7.70 2.97 23.84
N PRO A 521 -6.41 3.24 23.61
CA PRO A 521 -5.38 3.13 24.64
C PRO A 521 -5.59 4.11 25.81
N ASN A 522 -6.22 5.25 25.55
CA ASN A 522 -6.47 6.29 26.56
C ASN A 522 -7.70 6.01 27.45
N VAL A 523 -8.43 4.91 27.22
CA VAL A 523 -9.65 4.59 27.97
C VAL A 523 -9.41 3.31 28.79
N PRO A 524 -9.04 3.43 30.08
CA PRO A 524 -8.84 2.28 30.95
C PRO A 524 -10.18 1.58 31.21
N VAL A 525 -10.26 0.31 30.81
CA VAL A 525 -11.45 -0.54 30.96
C VAL A 525 -11.43 -1.27 32.30
N LEU A 526 -10.32 -1.93 32.65
CA LEU A 526 -10.11 -2.57 33.96
C LEU A 526 -9.08 -1.78 34.77
N LYS A 527 -9.34 -1.59 36.07
CA LYS A 527 -8.60 -0.68 36.95
C LYS A 527 -8.20 -1.34 38.27
N GLY A 528 -7.44 -2.44 38.18
CA GLY A 528 -7.01 -3.24 39.32
C GLY A 528 -8.06 -4.28 39.73
N LEU A 529 -8.69 -4.93 38.73
CA LEU A 529 -9.71 -5.93 38.95
C LEU A 529 -9.11 -7.19 39.61
N SER A 530 -9.69 -7.65 40.71
CA SER A 530 -9.28 -8.90 41.38
C SER A 530 -10.49 -9.70 41.84
N PHE A 531 -10.56 -10.98 41.46
CA PHE A 531 -11.54 -11.95 41.96
C PHE A 531 -11.10 -13.37 41.63
N THR A 532 -11.71 -14.34 42.30
CA THR A 532 -11.42 -15.77 42.11
C THR A 532 -12.70 -16.56 41.88
N VAL A 533 -12.64 -17.56 40.99
CA VAL A 533 -13.67 -18.55 40.73
C VAL A 533 -13.12 -19.91 41.13
N GLU A 534 -13.77 -20.57 42.08
CA GLU A 534 -13.32 -21.88 42.55
C GLU A 534 -13.80 -23.01 41.62
N PRO A 535 -13.10 -24.16 41.57
CA PRO A 535 -13.47 -25.31 40.74
C PRO A 535 -14.93 -25.75 40.90
N GLY A 536 -15.64 -25.93 39.79
CA GLY A 536 -17.03 -26.37 39.78
C GLY A 536 -18.06 -25.32 40.20
N GLN A 537 -17.61 -24.10 40.50
CA GLN A 537 -18.47 -22.98 40.90
C GLN A 537 -19.09 -22.29 39.69
N ILE A 538 -20.35 -21.87 39.83
CA ILE A 538 -21.04 -20.99 38.88
C ILE A 538 -20.92 -19.55 39.36
N VAL A 539 -20.15 -18.73 38.64
CA VAL A 539 -19.93 -17.31 38.96
C VAL A 539 -20.58 -16.40 37.92
N ALA A 540 -21.41 -15.48 38.40
CA ALA A 540 -22.06 -14.47 37.56
C ALA A 540 -21.36 -13.11 37.66
N LEU A 541 -20.94 -12.56 36.52
CA LEU A 541 -20.47 -11.18 36.39
C LEU A 541 -21.67 -10.26 36.12
N VAL A 542 -21.91 -9.30 37.02
CA VAL A 542 -23.05 -8.38 36.96
C VAL A 542 -22.56 -6.93 37.03
N GLY A 543 -23.21 -6.03 36.29
CA GLY A 543 -22.82 -4.62 36.30
C GLY A 543 -23.36 -3.84 35.11
N PRO A 544 -23.29 -2.50 35.13
CA PRO A 544 -23.71 -1.68 34.01
C PRO A 544 -22.95 -2.02 32.72
N SER A 545 -23.52 -1.65 31.57
CA SER A 545 -22.80 -1.77 30.28
C SER A 545 -21.53 -0.91 30.30
N GLY A 546 -20.47 -1.40 29.65
CA GLY A 546 -19.14 -0.76 29.70
C GLY A 546 -18.34 -0.95 30.99
N GLY A 547 -18.82 -1.78 31.93
CA GLY A 547 -18.11 -2.06 33.18
C GLY A 547 -16.86 -2.97 33.07
N GLY A 548 -16.62 -3.59 31.91
CA GLY A 548 -15.48 -4.49 31.66
C GLY A 548 -15.76 -5.99 31.77
N LYS A 549 -17.05 -6.39 31.81
CA LYS A 549 -17.47 -7.80 31.96
C LYS A 549 -16.96 -8.70 30.82
N SER A 550 -17.29 -8.37 29.57
CA SER A 550 -16.84 -9.13 28.38
C SER A 550 -15.32 -9.07 28.19
N SER A 551 -14.67 -8.01 28.68
CA SER A 551 -13.20 -7.93 28.70
C SER A 551 -12.56 -8.98 29.61
N CYS A 552 -13.24 -9.43 30.68
CA CYS A 552 -12.76 -10.53 31.51
C CYS A 552 -12.73 -11.85 30.73
N ILE A 553 -13.77 -12.14 29.95
CA ILE A 553 -13.82 -13.30 29.06
C ILE A 553 -12.72 -13.20 28.00
N ALA A 554 -12.56 -12.03 27.37
CA ALA A 554 -11.56 -11.85 26.31
C ALA A 554 -10.12 -12.04 26.81
N LEU A 555 -9.81 -11.62 28.04
CA LEU A 555 -8.50 -11.85 28.67
C LEU A 555 -8.30 -13.32 29.06
N LEU A 556 -9.35 -14.00 29.52
CA LEU A 556 -9.29 -15.42 29.88
C LEU A 556 -9.15 -16.33 28.65
N GLU A 557 -9.72 -15.94 27.51
CA GLU A 557 -9.53 -16.58 26.20
C GLU A 557 -8.19 -16.19 25.54
N HIS A 558 -7.33 -15.42 26.22
CA HIS A 558 -6.06 -14.94 25.69
C HIS A 558 -6.17 -14.17 24.35
N PHE A 559 -7.29 -13.50 24.10
CA PHE A 559 -7.43 -12.63 22.93
C PHE A 559 -6.66 -11.32 23.08
N TYR A 560 -6.37 -10.96 24.33
CA TYR A 560 -5.65 -9.76 24.73
C TYR A 560 -4.75 -10.07 25.93
N GLU A 561 -3.67 -9.33 26.06
CA GLU A 561 -2.85 -9.33 27.28
C GLU A 561 -3.22 -8.14 28.19
N PRO A 562 -3.21 -8.33 29.52
CA PRO A 562 -3.37 -7.23 30.46
C PRO A 562 -2.12 -6.33 30.47
N GLU A 563 -2.31 -5.03 30.72
CA GLU A 563 -1.21 -4.05 30.84
C GLU A 563 -0.40 -4.29 32.14
N SER A 564 -1.10 -4.65 33.22
CA SER A 564 -0.48 -5.07 34.47
C SER A 564 -1.42 -5.99 35.25
N GLY A 565 -0.85 -6.78 36.17
CA GLY A 565 -1.57 -7.86 36.84
C GLY A 565 -1.53 -9.16 36.03
N GLU A 566 -2.23 -10.17 36.53
CA GLU A 566 -2.21 -11.52 35.93
C GLU A 566 -3.62 -12.12 35.88
N VAL A 567 -3.90 -12.85 34.79
CA VAL A 567 -5.06 -13.75 34.69
C VAL A 567 -4.52 -15.17 34.70
N LEU A 568 -4.96 -15.96 35.67
CA LEU A 568 -4.46 -17.31 35.91
C LEU A 568 -5.59 -18.33 35.79
N LEU A 569 -5.24 -19.50 35.23
CA LEU A 569 -6.05 -20.71 35.23
C LEU A 569 -5.24 -21.78 36.00
N ASP A 570 -5.83 -22.36 37.05
CA ASP A 570 -5.16 -23.32 37.95
C ASP A 570 -3.80 -22.84 38.48
N GLY A 571 -3.67 -21.52 38.69
CA GLY A 571 -2.44 -20.89 39.21
C GLY A 571 -1.34 -20.65 38.17
N VAL A 572 -1.58 -20.99 36.90
CA VAL A 572 -0.67 -20.70 35.77
C VAL A 572 -1.23 -19.54 34.96
N PRO A 573 -0.42 -18.53 34.59
CA PRO A 573 -0.86 -17.44 33.71
C PRO A 573 -1.40 -17.98 32.38
N VAL A 574 -2.52 -17.44 31.90
CA VAL A 574 -3.19 -17.93 30.68
C VAL A 574 -2.24 -17.90 29.47
N ARG A 575 -1.36 -16.90 29.38
CA ARG A 575 -0.36 -16.76 28.29
C ARG A 575 0.64 -17.91 28.19
N ASP A 576 0.88 -18.62 29.30
CA ASP A 576 1.90 -19.69 29.34
C ASP A 576 1.33 -21.03 28.80
N TYR A 577 0.02 -21.14 28.64
CA TYR A 577 -0.65 -22.31 28.07
C TYR A 577 -0.48 -22.41 26.56
N ASP A 578 -0.31 -23.63 26.05
CA ASP A 578 -0.48 -23.88 24.63
C ASP A 578 -1.90 -23.51 24.21
N HIS A 579 -2.02 -22.66 23.19
CA HIS A 579 -3.28 -22.11 22.72
C HIS A 579 -4.31 -23.21 22.37
N LYS A 580 -3.87 -24.29 21.71
CA LYS A 580 -4.80 -25.38 21.33
C LYS A 580 -5.30 -26.14 22.55
N PHE A 581 -4.42 -26.37 23.53
CA PHE A 581 -4.79 -27.01 24.79
C PHE A 581 -5.79 -26.14 25.58
N LEU A 582 -5.51 -24.84 25.72
CA LEU A 582 -6.39 -23.88 26.40
C LEU A 582 -7.81 -23.91 25.82
N HIS A 583 -7.96 -23.72 24.50
CA HIS A 583 -9.27 -23.67 23.84
C HIS A 583 -9.92 -25.05 23.61
N THR A 584 -9.27 -26.13 24.04
CA THR A 584 -9.90 -27.45 24.19
C THR A 584 -10.56 -27.57 25.56
N LYS A 585 -10.01 -26.92 26.59
CA LYS A 585 -10.49 -27.01 27.99
C LYS A 585 -11.37 -25.84 28.41
N VAL A 586 -11.22 -24.69 27.77
CA VAL A 586 -12.05 -23.50 27.92
C VAL A 586 -12.91 -23.35 26.66
N SER A 587 -14.22 -23.26 26.83
CA SER A 587 -15.15 -23.05 25.72
C SER A 587 -16.01 -21.81 25.95
N LEU A 588 -16.09 -20.95 24.93
CA LEU A 588 -16.93 -19.77 24.92
C LEU A 588 -18.22 -19.99 24.12
N VAL A 589 -19.35 -19.57 24.72
CA VAL A 589 -20.62 -19.32 24.03
C VAL A 589 -20.87 -17.82 24.05
N GLY A 590 -20.66 -17.17 22.90
CA GLY A 590 -20.83 -15.72 22.76
C GLY A 590 -22.30 -15.29 22.65
N GLN A 591 -22.51 -13.97 22.73
CA GLN A 591 -23.82 -13.31 22.66
C GLN A 591 -24.48 -13.51 21.29
N GLU A 592 -23.72 -13.31 20.21
CA GLU A 592 -24.18 -13.54 18.83
C GLU A 592 -23.37 -14.70 18.21
N PRO A 593 -23.88 -15.93 18.27
CA PRO A 593 -23.18 -17.10 17.75
C PRO A 593 -23.11 -17.04 16.22
N VAL A 594 -21.88 -17.07 15.70
CA VAL A 594 -21.62 -17.16 14.26
C VAL A 594 -21.46 -18.62 13.85
N LEU A 595 -22.23 -19.03 12.84
CA LEU A 595 -22.09 -20.32 12.16
C LEU A 595 -21.41 -20.12 10.80
N TYR A 596 -20.60 -21.09 10.40
CA TYR A 596 -19.96 -21.11 9.08
C TYR A 596 -20.92 -21.71 8.05
N ALA A 597 -20.86 -21.26 6.80
CA ALA A 597 -21.65 -21.79 5.68
C ALA A 597 -21.19 -23.22 5.33
N ARG A 598 -21.71 -24.19 6.10
CA ARG A 598 -21.35 -25.60 6.19
C ARG A 598 -22.50 -26.34 6.87
N SER A 599 -22.48 -27.68 6.86
CA SER A 599 -23.53 -28.43 7.53
C SER A 599 -23.58 -28.21 9.05
N VAL A 600 -24.74 -28.47 9.66
CA VAL A 600 -24.89 -28.41 11.13
C VAL A 600 -23.85 -29.30 11.82
N ARG A 601 -23.61 -30.51 11.30
CA ARG A 601 -22.59 -31.44 11.81
C ARG A 601 -21.20 -30.80 11.83
N GLU A 602 -20.79 -30.20 10.72
CA GLU A 602 -19.47 -29.57 10.59
C GLU A 602 -19.34 -28.34 11.48
N ASN A 603 -20.43 -27.61 11.69
CA ASN A 603 -20.49 -26.48 12.62
C ASN A 603 -20.33 -26.93 14.08
N ILE A 604 -20.95 -28.03 14.49
CA ILE A 604 -20.81 -28.56 15.85
C ILE A 604 -19.41 -29.13 16.06
N ALA A 605 -18.91 -29.92 15.11
CA ALA A 605 -17.59 -30.55 15.20
C ALA A 605 -16.41 -29.58 14.95
N TYR A 606 -16.66 -28.29 14.72
CA TYR A 606 -15.66 -27.31 14.30
C TYR A 606 -14.41 -27.29 15.19
N GLY A 607 -13.25 -27.60 14.61
CA GLY A 607 -11.96 -27.64 15.32
C GLY A 607 -11.76 -28.87 16.23
N SER A 608 -12.64 -29.86 16.18
CA SER A 608 -12.56 -31.11 16.96
C SER A 608 -12.55 -32.33 16.03
N LYS A 609 -12.06 -33.47 16.52
CA LYS A 609 -12.17 -34.77 15.84
C LYS A 609 -13.41 -35.56 16.28
N ALA A 610 -14.45 -34.86 16.72
CA ALA A 610 -15.64 -35.48 17.27
C ALA A 610 -16.32 -36.41 16.26
N THR A 611 -16.67 -37.60 16.73
CA THR A 611 -17.45 -38.59 15.99
C THR A 611 -18.90 -38.12 15.84
N TYR A 612 -19.63 -38.73 14.91
CA TYR A 612 -21.04 -38.41 14.70
C TYR A 612 -21.88 -38.65 15.97
N GLU A 613 -21.57 -39.68 16.75
CA GLU A 613 -22.25 -39.99 18.01
C GLU A 613 -22.02 -38.90 19.07
N GLU A 614 -20.80 -38.37 19.16
CA GLU A 614 -20.48 -37.27 20.07
C GLU A 614 -21.20 -35.98 19.66
N VAL A 615 -21.28 -35.69 18.35
CA VAL A 615 -22.06 -34.57 17.82
C VAL A 615 -23.55 -34.72 18.18
N GLN A 616 -24.12 -35.91 18.03
CA GLN A 616 -25.51 -36.19 18.42
C GLN A 616 -25.73 -36.04 19.92
N ARG A 617 -24.83 -36.59 20.74
CA ARG A 617 -24.85 -36.47 22.21
C ARG A 617 -24.82 -35.00 22.63
N ALA A 618 -23.86 -34.22 22.13
CA ALA A 618 -23.76 -32.78 22.41
C ALA A 618 -25.02 -32.02 21.96
N SER A 619 -25.59 -32.37 20.80
CA SER A 619 -26.83 -31.75 20.31
C SER A 619 -28.04 -32.05 21.20
N LYS A 620 -28.14 -33.27 21.76
CA LYS A 620 -29.20 -33.63 22.70
C LYS A 620 -29.06 -32.83 24.00
N HIS A 621 -27.84 -32.72 24.52
CA HIS A 621 -27.55 -31.90 25.69
C HIS A 621 -27.84 -30.41 25.47
N ALA A 622 -27.66 -29.90 24.25
CA ALA A 622 -27.94 -28.52 23.89
C ALA A 622 -29.41 -28.25 23.48
N ASN A 623 -30.32 -29.22 23.64
CA ASN A 623 -31.71 -29.15 23.13
C ASN A 623 -31.80 -28.82 21.62
N ALA A 624 -30.76 -29.18 20.85
CA ALA A 624 -30.67 -28.90 19.42
C ALA A 624 -31.14 -30.09 18.56
N HIS A 625 -31.02 -31.32 19.07
CA HIS A 625 -31.26 -32.53 18.30
C HIS A 625 -32.62 -32.58 17.60
N GLY A 626 -33.70 -32.19 18.30
CA GLY A 626 -35.07 -32.26 17.77
C GLY A 626 -35.25 -31.48 16.47
N PHE A 627 -34.95 -30.17 16.50
CA PHE A 627 -35.12 -29.33 15.30
C PHE A 627 -34.12 -29.69 14.20
N ILE A 628 -32.93 -30.21 14.56
CA ILE A 628 -31.95 -30.69 13.57
C ILE A 628 -32.52 -31.90 12.84
N THR A 629 -33.11 -32.87 13.54
CA THR A 629 -33.70 -34.07 12.91
C THR A 629 -34.99 -33.80 12.14
N GLU A 630 -35.71 -32.72 12.47
CA GLU A 630 -36.90 -32.28 11.74
C GLU A 630 -36.54 -31.55 10.43
N ALA A 631 -35.31 -31.07 10.29
CA ALA A 631 -34.84 -30.46 9.05
C ALA A 631 -34.75 -31.50 7.93
N GLN A 632 -34.99 -31.06 6.69
CA GLN A 632 -35.07 -31.95 5.51
C GLN A 632 -33.81 -32.80 5.30
N GLU A 633 -32.63 -32.27 5.63
CA GLU A 633 -31.33 -32.97 5.49
C GLU A 633 -30.70 -33.34 6.84
N GLY A 634 -31.46 -33.22 7.93
CA GLY A 634 -31.00 -33.57 9.26
C GLY A 634 -29.73 -32.82 9.67
N TYR A 635 -28.70 -33.57 10.10
CA TYR A 635 -27.39 -33.02 10.46
C TYR A 635 -26.56 -32.49 9.29
N GLU A 636 -26.91 -32.87 8.05
CA GLU A 636 -26.22 -32.40 6.85
C GLU A 636 -26.81 -31.10 6.29
N THR A 637 -27.89 -30.57 6.90
CA THR A 637 -28.47 -29.27 6.51
C THR A 637 -27.42 -28.16 6.58
N ASP A 638 -27.25 -27.45 5.47
CA ASP A 638 -26.43 -26.23 5.40
C ASP A 638 -27.09 -25.10 6.20
N VAL A 639 -26.32 -24.40 7.01
CA VAL A 639 -26.82 -23.28 7.83
C VAL A 639 -26.75 -21.93 7.10
N GLY A 640 -26.06 -21.87 5.96
CA GLY A 640 -25.84 -20.65 5.17
C GLY A 640 -24.84 -19.67 5.80
N GLU A 641 -24.56 -18.57 5.11
CA GLU A 641 -23.60 -17.56 5.55
C GLU A 641 -24.01 -16.96 6.91
N LYS A 642 -23.09 -17.00 7.90
CA LYS A 642 -23.34 -16.57 9.28
C LYS A 642 -24.59 -17.21 9.91
N GLY A 643 -24.97 -18.41 9.44
CA GLY A 643 -26.17 -19.11 9.89
C GLY A 643 -27.48 -18.48 9.39
N GLY A 644 -27.49 -17.73 8.28
CA GLY A 644 -28.66 -16.99 7.81
C GLY A 644 -29.97 -17.80 7.66
N GLN A 645 -29.88 -19.13 7.58
CA GLN A 645 -31.04 -20.03 7.46
C GLN A 645 -31.59 -20.52 8.83
N MET A 646 -30.96 -20.14 9.94
CA MET A 646 -31.33 -20.57 11.29
C MET A 646 -31.88 -19.41 12.12
N SER A 647 -32.86 -19.69 12.99
CA SER A 647 -33.35 -18.71 13.96
C SER A 647 -32.28 -18.39 15.01
N GLY A 648 -32.38 -17.24 15.69
CA GLY A 648 -31.43 -16.86 16.75
C GLY A 648 -31.27 -17.95 17.81
N GLY A 649 -32.38 -18.54 18.28
CA GLY A 649 -32.39 -19.61 19.27
C GLY A 649 -31.79 -20.92 18.76
N GLN A 650 -31.96 -21.23 17.47
CA GLN A 650 -31.33 -22.40 16.84
C GLN A 650 -29.81 -22.20 16.74
N LYS A 651 -29.34 -21.01 16.33
CA LYS A 651 -27.90 -20.69 16.30
C LYS A 651 -27.27 -20.83 17.68
N GLN A 652 -27.94 -20.33 18.72
CA GLN A 652 -27.45 -20.44 20.09
C GLN A 652 -27.30 -21.89 20.54
N ARG A 653 -28.31 -22.72 20.29
CA ARG A 653 -28.25 -24.14 20.66
C ARG A 653 -27.18 -24.92 19.87
N ILE A 654 -26.96 -24.58 18.60
CA ILE A 654 -25.84 -25.14 17.82
C ILE A 654 -24.48 -24.70 18.39
N ALA A 655 -24.35 -23.44 18.79
CA ALA A 655 -23.13 -22.94 19.43
C ALA A 655 -22.88 -23.58 20.80
N ILE A 656 -23.92 -23.82 21.59
CA ILE A 656 -23.82 -24.59 22.85
C ILE A 656 -23.38 -26.02 22.55
N ALA A 657 -23.96 -26.69 21.56
CA ALA A 657 -23.51 -28.02 21.15
C ALA A 657 -22.03 -28.02 20.71
N ARG A 658 -21.59 -27.01 19.97
CA ARG A 658 -20.19 -26.80 19.56
C ARG A 658 -19.25 -26.63 20.77
N ALA A 659 -19.69 -25.91 21.81
CA ALA A 659 -18.92 -25.75 23.04
C ALA A 659 -18.85 -27.07 23.83
N LEU A 660 -19.95 -27.82 23.92
CA LEU A 660 -20.07 -29.04 24.72
C LEU A 660 -19.37 -30.25 24.09
N VAL A 661 -19.29 -30.33 22.75
CA VAL A 661 -18.65 -31.47 22.08
C VAL A 661 -17.15 -31.59 22.42
N ARG A 662 -16.53 -30.51 22.90
CA ARG A 662 -15.12 -30.48 23.32
C ARG A 662 -14.89 -30.95 24.76
N GLU A 663 -15.97 -31.22 25.50
CA GLU A 663 -15.93 -31.58 26.92
C GLU A 663 -15.09 -30.59 27.77
N PRO A 664 -15.46 -29.29 27.79
CA PRO A 664 -14.69 -28.27 28.49
C PRO A 664 -14.77 -28.43 30.00
N VAL A 665 -13.70 -28.02 30.68
CA VAL A 665 -13.59 -27.89 32.14
C VAL A 665 -14.13 -26.54 32.59
N VAL A 666 -13.85 -25.49 31.80
CA VAL A 666 -14.34 -24.12 32.01
C VAL A 666 -15.30 -23.75 30.89
N LEU A 667 -16.51 -23.31 31.25
CA LEU A 667 -17.51 -22.82 30.31
C LEU A 667 -17.71 -21.31 30.51
N LEU A 668 -17.47 -20.54 29.45
CA LEU A 668 -17.70 -19.10 29.42
C LEU A 668 -18.99 -18.80 28.67
N LEU A 669 -19.88 -18.03 29.29
CA LEU A 669 -21.18 -17.67 28.72
C LEU A 669 -21.33 -16.15 28.68
N ASP A 670 -21.29 -15.54 27.49
CA ASP A 670 -21.47 -14.10 27.32
C ASP A 670 -22.88 -13.81 26.82
N GLU A 671 -23.78 -13.34 27.69
CA GLU A 671 -25.13 -12.86 27.33
C GLU A 671 -25.96 -13.78 26.41
N ALA A 672 -25.77 -15.10 26.53
CA ALA A 672 -26.29 -16.12 25.62
C ALA A 672 -27.83 -16.18 25.45
N THR A 673 -28.61 -15.43 26.24
CA THR A 673 -30.09 -15.39 26.15
C THR A 673 -30.67 -14.00 25.84
N SER A 674 -29.82 -12.98 25.65
CA SER A 674 -30.24 -11.56 25.60
C SER A 674 -31.05 -11.16 24.35
N ALA A 675 -30.93 -11.92 23.25
CA ALA A 675 -31.53 -11.61 21.95
C ALA A 675 -32.54 -12.66 21.45
N LEU A 676 -33.12 -13.45 22.35
CA LEU A 676 -34.01 -14.57 22.03
C LEU A 676 -35.48 -14.27 22.37
N ASP A 677 -36.39 -14.88 21.62
CA ASP A 677 -37.80 -14.96 22.01
C ASP A 677 -37.96 -15.85 23.26
N SER A 678 -39.05 -15.66 24.01
CA SER A 678 -39.24 -16.32 25.32
C SER A 678 -39.22 -17.85 25.27
N GLU A 679 -39.70 -18.47 24.19
CA GLU A 679 -39.69 -19.93 24.02
C GLU A 679 -38.28 -20.44 23.75
N SER A 680 -37.58 -19.83 22.79
CA SER A 680 -36.17 -20.13 22.51
C SER A 680 -35.27 -19.88 23.72
N GLU A 681 -35.52 -18.80 24.47
CA GLU A 681 -34.79 -18.46 25.69
C GLU A 681 -34.94 -19.55 26.74
N HIS A 682 -36.16 -20.04 26.98
CA HIS A 682 -36.40 -21.12 27.93
C HIS A 682 -35.62 -22.39 27.57
N LEU A 683 -35.66 -22.80 26.29
CA LEU A 683 -34.96 -23.99 25.79
C LEU A 683 -33.43 -23.86 25.88
N VAL A 684 -32.89 -22.66 25.63
CA VAL A 684 -31.46 -22.36 25.77
C VAL A 684 -31.05 -22.35 27.24
N GLN A 685 -31.84 -21.75 28.12
CA GLN A 685 -31.55 -21.71 29.55
C GLN A 685 -31.59 -23.11 30.16
N GLU A 686 -32.56 -23.94 29.79
CA GLU A 686 -32.64 -25.34 30.20
C GLU A 686 -31.41 -26.13 29.72
N ALA A 687 -30.99 -25.93 28.47
CA ALA A 687 -29.78 -26.53 27.93
C ALA A 687 -28.54 -26.09 28.71
N ILE A 688 -28.41 -24.81 29.03
CA ILE A 688 -27.30 -24.31 29.86
C ILE A 688 -27.32 -24.99 31.23
N GLN A 689 -28.42 -24.89 31.98
CA GLN A 689 -28.56 -25.41 33.35
C GLN A 689 -28.25 -26.90 33.47
N ARG A 690 -28.69 -27.73 32.51
CA ARG A 690 -28.40 -29.17 32.48
C ARG A 690 -26.89 -29.47 32.37
N ASN A 691 -26.13 -28.56 31.76
CA ASN A 691 -24.72 -28.76 31.45
C ASN A 691 -23.76 -27.98 32.37
N LEU A 692 -24.28 -27.18 33.32
CA LEU A 692 -23.46 -26.45 34.30
C LEU A 692 -22.80 -27.38 35.34
N ARG A 693 -23.42 -28.53 35.66
CA ARG A 693 -22.94 -29.41 36.73
C ARG A 693 -21.58 -30.03 36.39
N GLY A 694 -20.66 -29.95 37.35
CA GLY A 694 -19.32 -30.56 37.25
C GLY A 694 -18.31 -29.76 36.43
N ARG A 695 -18.60 -28.49 36.12
CA ARG A 695 -17.71 -27.58 35.38
C ARG A 695 -17.62 -26.25 36.10
N THR A 696 -16.49 -25.57 35.96
CA THR A 696 -16.41 -24.16 36.36
C THR A 696 -17.10 -23.31 35.31
N VAL A 697 -18.00 -22.43 35.73
CA VAL A 697 -18.78 -21.60 34.81
C VAL A 697 -18.60 -20.14 35.16
N LEU A 698 -18.13 -19.35 34.21
CA LEU A 698 -18.10 -17.90 34.30
C LEU A 698 -19.10 -17.33 33.30
N LEU A 699 -20.16 -16.71 33.80
CA LEU A 699 -21.24 -16.19 32.95
C LEU A 699 -21.45 -14.70 33.16
N ILE A 700 -21.71 -13.98 32.07
CA ILE A 700 -22.13 -12.58 32.09
C ILE A 700 -23.64 -12.57 32.02
N ALA A 701 -24.26 -12.15 33.13
CA ALA A 701 -25.71 -12.22 33.25
C ALA A 701 -26.38 -10.87 33.04
N HIS A 702 -27.37 -10.86 32.16
CA HIS A 702 -28.33 -9.78 31.99
C HIS A 702 -29.75 -10.17 32.43
N ARG A 703 -29.97 -11.44 32.84
CA ARG A 703 -31.26 -11.99 33.29
C ARG A 703 -31.20 -12.40 34.75
N LEU A 704 -32.16 -11.93 35.56
CA LEU A 704 -32.22 -12.20 37.00
C LEU A 704 -32.26 -13.70 37.32
N SER A 705 -33.00 -14.49 36.54
CA SER A 705 -33.14 -15.96 36.74
C SER A 705 -31.80 -16.70 36.66
N THR A 706 -30.85 -16.21 35.87
CA THR A 706 -29.51 -16.79 35.75
C THR A 706 -28.59 -16.32 36.88
N VAL A 707 -28.76 -15.08 37.35
CA VAL A 707 -27.98 -14.52 38.47
C VAL A 707 -28.37 -15.16 39.80
N GLU A 708 -29.66 -15.37 40.05
CA GLU A 708 -30.17 -15.91 41.31
C GLU A 708 -29.62 -17.31 41.61
N ASN A 709 -29.42 -18.11 40.56
CA ASN A 709 -28.92 -19.48 40.65
C ASN A 709 -27.38 -19.57 40.68
N ALA A 710 -26.65 -18.45 40.66
CA ALA A 710 -25.19 -18.46 40.72
C ALA A 710 -24.71 -18.71 42.16
N ASP A 711 -23.66 -19.52 42.31
CA ASP A 711 -23.02 -19.80 43.61
C ASP A 711 -22.30 -18.56 44.16
N LYS A 712 -21.86 -17.67 43.28
CA LYS A 712 -21.23 -16.40 43.62
C LYS A 712 -21.47 -15.37 42.53
N ILE A 713 -21.67 -14.12 42.94
CA ILE A 713 -21.91 -12.98 42.07
C ILE A 713 -20.79 -11.97 42.29
N VAL A 714 -20.18 -11.51 41.19
CA VAL A 714 -19.14 -10.48 41.19
C VAL A 714 -19.72 -9.25 40.50
N VAL A 715 -19.88 -8.17 41.24
CA VAL A 715 -20.47 -6.92 40.75
C VAL A 715 -19.35 -5.99 40.31
N ILE A 716 -19.25 -5.75 39.00
CA ILE A 716 -18.21 -4.94 38.38
C ILE A 716 -18.78 -3.57 37.98
N SER A 717 -18.12 -2.50 38.43
CA SER A 717 -18.45 -1.13 38.01
C SER A 717 -17.20 -0.29 37.85
N GLY A 718 -17.15 0.49 36.78
CA GLY A 718 -16.00 1.36 36.47
C GLY A 718 -14.66 0.62 36.36
N GLY A 719 -14.67 -0.67 36.01
CA GLY A 719 -13.47 -1.51 35.88
C GLY A 719 -12.95 -2.12 37.18
N ARG A 720 -13.74 -2.11 38.27
CA ARG A 720 -13.38 -2.67 39.58
C ARG A 720 -14.48 -3.56 40.12
N VAL A 721 -14.12 -4.50 40.99
CA VAL A 721 -15.08 -5.27 41.79
C VAL A 721 -15.58 -4.36 42.92
N VAL A 722 -16.89 -4.14 42.99
CA VAL A 722 -17.54 -3.27 43.98
C VAL A 722 -18.26 -4.07 45.06
N GLN A 723 -18.86 -5.20 44.69
CA GLN A 723 -19.49 -6.14 45.63
C GLN A 723 -19.25 -7.58 45.18
N GLU A 724 -19.18 -8.50 46.13
CA GLU A 724 -19.05 -9.93 45.87
C GLU A 724 -19.84 -10.72 46.92
N GLY A 725 -20.58 -11.75 46.50
CA GLY A 725 -21.32 -12.61 47.43
C GLY A 725 -22.41 -13.44 46.77
N VAL A 726 -23.25 -14.07 47.59
CA VAL A 726 -24.44 -14.81 47.14
C VAL A 726 -25.62 -13.85 46.95
N HIS A 727 -26.58 -14.21 46.10
CA HIS A 727 -27.78 -13.39 45.80
C HIS A 727 -28.47 -12.85 47.05
N LYS A 728 -28.75 -13.73 48.02
CA LYS A 728 -29.46 -13.38 49.27
C LYS A 728 -28.70 -12.37 50.14
N ALA A 729 -27.38 -12.39 50.12
CA ALA A 729 -26.55 -11.44 50.87
C ALA A 729 -26.53 -10.08 50.17
N LEU A 730 -26.28 -10.08 48.85
CA LEU A 730 -26.15 -8.84 48.08
C LEU A 730 -27.45 -8.06 47.92
N ILE A 731 -28.61 -8.72 47.99
CA ILE A 731 -29.92 -8.04 47.93
C ILE A 731 -30.34 -7.45 49.29
N ALA A 732 -29.82 -8.01 50.39
CA ALA A 732 -30.03 -7.49 51.74
C ALA A 732 -29.18 -6.24 52.01
N GLU A 733 -28.01 -6.14 51.38
CA GLU A 733 -27.16 -4.96 51.41
C GLU A 733 -27.71 -3.84 50.51
N GLU A 734 -27.64 -2.60 51.00
CA GLU A 734 -27.84 -1.42 50.15
C GLU A 734 -26.62 -1.25 49.26
N GLY A 735 -26.76 -1.51 47.96
CA GLY A 735 -25.64 -1.47 47.02
C GLY A 735 -26.07 -1.50 45.55
N LEU A 736 -25.09 -1.47 44.66
CA LEU A 736 -25.29 -1.44 43.21
C LEU A 736 -26.04 -2.69 42.73
N TYR A 737 -25.78 -3.86 43.33
CA TYR A 737 -26.48 -5.09 42.99
C TYR A 737 -28.00 -4.96 43.17
N LYS A 738 -28.43 -4.53 44.36
CA LYS A 738 -29.85 -4.33 44.69
C LYS A 738 -30.52 -3.34 43.74
N GLN A 739 -29.83 -2.25 43.39
CA GLN A 739 -30.34 -1.27 42.42
C GLN A 739 -30.51 -1.86 41.01
N LEU A 740 -29.56 -2.68 40.55
CA LEU A 740 -29.65 -3.36 39.26
C LEU A 740 -30.81 -4.37 39.23
N VAL A 741 -30.98 -5.15 40.30
CA VAL A 741 -32.09 -6.11 40.43
C VAL A 741 -33.44 -5.38 40.48
N GLN A 742 -33.57 -4.33 41.28
CA GLN A 742 -34.80 -3.53 41.35
C GLN A 742 -35.14 -2.90 40.00
N ARG A 743 -34.16 -2.33 39.30
CA ARG A 743 -34.36 -1.77 37.95
C ARG A 743 -34.80 -2.83 36.95
N GLN A 744 -34.28 -4.05 37.06
CA GLN A 744 -34.66 -5.15 36.19
C GLN A 744 -36.06 -5.70 36.50
N MET A 745 -36.47 -5.70 37.77
CA MET A 745 -37.84 -6.06 38.18
C MET A 745 -38.86 -4.97 37.81
N LEU A 746 -38.49 -3.70 37.94
CA LEU A 746 -39.32 -2.55 37.55
C LEU A 746 -39.36 -2.36 36.03
N GLY A 747 -38.34 -2.80 35.29
CA GLY A 747 -38.27 -2.72 33.82
C GLY A 747 -39.25 -3.62 33.05
N GLY A 748 -40.15 -4.32 33.74
CA GLY A 748 -41.35 -4.92 33.16
C GLY A 748 -42.56 -3.96 33.10
N GLU A 749 -42.54 -2.87 33.88
CA GLU A 749 -43.56 -1.82 33.90
C GLU A 749 -42.90 -0.46 34.19
N LEU A 750 -42.58 0.29 33.13
CA LEU A 750 -42.70 1.76 32.98
C LEU A 750 -41.60 2.35 32.07
N SER A 751 -42.08 3.16 31.13
CA SER A 751 -41.36 4.04 30.22
C SER A 751 -40.49 5.07 30.94
N GLU A 752 -39.34 5.36 30.34
CA GLU A 752 -38.41 6.42 30.75
C GLU A 752 -39.06 7.80 30.74
N ASP A 753 -39.29 8.37 31.93
CA ASP A 753 -39.34 9.82 32.11
C ASP A 753 -38.20 10.22 33.04
N PHE A 754 -37.07 10.61 32.44
CA PHE A 754 -36.01 11.35 33.13
C PHE A 754 -35.96 12.78 32.58
N THR A 755 -36.46 13.72 33.36
CA THR A 755 -36.20 15.15 33.19
C THR A 755 -34.72 15.45 33.42
N ALA A 756 -34.03 15.93 32.39
CA ALA A 756 -32.67 16.47 32.50
C ALA A 756 -32.63 17.75 33.37
N PRO A 757 -31.52 18.03 34.08
CA PRO A 757 -31.40 19.22 34.90
C PRO A 757 -31.30 20.48 34.02
N LYS A 758 -32.09 21.51 34.35
CA LYS A 758 -32.08 22.81 33.67
C LYS A 758 -30.76 23.54 33.92
N HIS A 759 -29.92 23.65 32.90
CA HIS A 759 -28.89 24.69 32.84
C HIS A 759 -29.52 26.00 32.36
N THR A 760 -29.50 27.01 33.24
CA THR A 760 -29.81 28.40 32.91
C THR A 760 -28.68 29.02 32.10
N HIS A 761 -28.91 29.31 30.83
CA HIS A 761 -28.17 30.36 30.14
C HIS A 761 -29.12 31.25 29.35
N GLY A 762 -29.19 32.51 29.76
CA GLY A 762 -29.82 33.59 29.01
C GLY A 762 -28.96 33.96 27.81
N GLY A 763 -29.62 34.12 26.66
CA GLY A 763 -29.01 34.60 25.42
C GLY A 763 -30.08 34.81 24.36
N ARG A 764 -30.36 36.09 24.07
CA ARG A 764 -31.32 36.53 23.03
C ARG A 764 -30.82 36.18 21.63
N THR A 765 -31.69 35.63 20.78
CA THR A 765 -31.60 35.74 19.31
C THR A 765 -32.99 35.91 18.67
N PRO A 766 -33.09 36.56 17.49
CA PRO A 766 -34.35 37.13 17.00
C PRO A 766 -35.13 36.22 16.03
N ARG A 767 -36.44 36.51 15.94
CA ARG A 767 -37.50 35.90 15.12
C ARG A 767 -37.09 35.52 13.68
N ALA A 768 -37.37 34.27 13.32
CA ALA A 768 -37.42 33.78 11.94
C ALA A 768 -38.73 34.21 11.21
N ARG A 769 -38.60 34.59 9.93
CA ARG A 769 -39.70 34.92 9.01
C ARG A 769 -40.24 33.66 8.32
N SER A 770 -41.52 33.76 7.96
CA SER A 770 -42.39 32.72 7.40
C SER A 770 -41.98 32.16 6.04
N ALA A 771 -42.35 30.89 5.87
CA ALA A 771 -42.46 30.05 4.68
C ALA A 771 -42.72 30.74 3.32
N ARG A 772 -42.12 30.17 2.26
CA ARG A 772 -42.56 30.32 0.87
C ARG A 772 -42.70 28.94 0.22
N ARG A 773 -43.92 28.59 -0.18
CA ARG A 773 -44.28 27.40 -1.00
C ARG A 773 -43.69 27.53 -2.40
N VAL A 774 -43.26 26.40 -2.97
CA VAL A 774 -42.96 26.22 -4.41
C VAL A 774 -43.63 24.91 -4.88
N PRO A 775 -44.20 24.84 -6.10
CA PRO A 775 -45.26 23.91 -6.44
C PRO A 775 -44.78 22.58 -7.06
N ARG A 776 -45.69 21.58 -7.01
CA ARG A 776 -45.61 20.28 -7.70
C ARG A 776 -45.50 20.45 -9.22
N SER A 777 -44.61 19.69 -9.85
CA SER A 777 -44.68 19.35 -11.29
C SER A 777 -44.45 17.86 -11.52
N THR A 778 -45.55 17.20 -11.88
CA THR A 778 -45.72 16.14 -12.90
C THR A 778 -44.53 15.31 -13.36
N SER A 779 -44.66 13.99 -13.16
CA SER A 779 -43.97 12.89 -13.86
C SER A 779 -44.24 12.89 -15.37
N PRO A 780 -43.34 12.28 -16.16
CA PRO A 780 -43.82 11.14 -16.94
C PRO A 780 -42.86 9.94 -17.01
N SER A 781 -43.53 8.78 -17.15
CA SER A 781 -43.17 7.56 -17.90
C SER A 781 -41.83 6.86 -17.67
N GLN A 782 -41.98 5.69 -17.08
CA GLN A 782 -41.17 4.49 -17.25
C GLN A 782 -40.62 4.30 -18.66
N GLN A 783 -39.34 3.99 -18.76
CA GLN A 783 -38.87 2.83 -19.53
C GLN A 783 -37.76 2.15 -18.74
N SER A 784 -38.05 0.92 -18.36
CA SER A 784 -37.16 -0.02 -17.70
C SER A 784 -36.12 -0.54 -18.70
N THR A 785 -34.85 -0.43 -18.37
CA THR A 785 -33.87 -1.47 -18.72
C THR A 785 -32.90 -1.57 -17.55
N VAL A 786 -33.28 -2.36 -16.56
CA VAL A 786 -32.39 -2.78 -15.48
C VAL A 786 -31.49 -3.86 -16.06
N GLN A 787 -30.30 -3.47 -16.49
CA GLN A 787 -29.17 -4.41 -16.56
C GLN A 787 -28.37 -4.24 -15.27
N SER A 788 -28.39 -5.30 -14.46
CA SER A 788 -27.57 -5.49 -13.28
C SER A 788 -26.08 -5.34 -13.63
N PHE A 789 -25.43 -4.30 -13.11
CA PHE A 789 -23.97 -4.18 -13.15
C PHE A 789 -23.40 -4.55 -11.78
N LEU A 790 -23.16 -5.86 -11.62
CA LEU A 790 -22.25 -6.42 -10.62
C LEU A 790 -21.00 -6.88 -11.38
N GLY A 791 -19.85 -6.35 -10.96
CA GLY A 791 -18.51 -6.93 -11.12
C GLY A 791 -18.15 -7.61 -12.44
N SER A 792 -17.47 -6.89 -13.33
CA SER A 792 -16.39 -7.35 -14.22
C SER A 792 -16.38 -6.50 -15.49
N SER A 793 -15.55 -5.46 -15.54
CA SER A 793 -15.01 -4.87 -16.77
C SER A 793 -14.30 -3.56 -16.43
N MET A 794 -12.99 -3.62 -16.21
CA MET A 794 -12.04 -2.52 -16.42
C MET A 794 -10.59 -3.04 -16.50
N ALA A 795 -10.42 -4.27 -17.02
CA ALA A 795 -9.12 -4.89 -17.27
C ALA A 795 -8.99 -5.49 -18.68
N SER A 796 -9.93 -5.21 -19.58
CA SER A 796 -9.99 -5.82 -20.93
C SER A 796 -9.99 -4.82 -22.08
N SER A 797 -9.75 -3.52 -21.84
CA SER A 797 -9.71 -2.51 -22.91
C SER A 797 -8.30 -1.95 -23.17
N TYR A 798 -7.27 -2.67 -22.75
CA TYR A 798 -5.87 -2.39 -23.08
C TYR A 798 -5.23 -3.65 -23.64
N LEU A 799 -5.67 -4.02 -24.85
CA LEU A 799 -4.95 -4.85 -25.79
C LEU A 799 -5.06 -4.19 -27.16
#